data_AF-A6RDH7-F1
#
_entry.id   AF-A6RDH7-F1
#
_cell.length_a   1.000
_cell.length_b   1.000
_cell.length_c   1.000
_cell.angle_alpha   90.00
_cell.angle_beta   90.00
_cell.angle_gamma   90.00
#
_symmetry.space_group_name_H-M   'P 1'
#
loop_
_entity.id
_entity.type
_entity.pdbx_description
1 polymer ?
#
loop_
_entity_poly.entity_id
_entity_poly.type
_entity_poly.pdbx_seq_one_letter_code
_entity_poly.pdbx_strand_id
1 'polypeptide(L)'
;MGSPLASDENFFELLQQQSADPKLLEEQQQAVNERINAIYQKAQARLAELIDQNSTLPCTISSVQVLNANNTRRGFLERVLSPLLSSNNHRPYTLSEALKEISVCTDTLSRFDIFEHPISVFLDKPSQVDPSTSPTDLEVYLSVKEKSRILLKTGTDLGNAEGSAYTNFMWRNIFGGAESLNINASLGTRTKSAYQATFETPILSNPDVRCEFGGIGSSTEKSWASHEEAVKGGWAKLRWLSAHGHRHELGYNGFWRQVTGLSTSASPTVRGDAGDSVKSSICHTWINDQRDNPFLPSQGFYMRTFNEMAGWGPLKGDVSFWKSEVEAQGAIPIPIPGVKGNTGFSLTTGARAGVLCPLGLDAARKPQLSRINDRFQLGGPTDVRGFRLSGIGPREGPDALGGDVFAACSANLLCPLPRVGAEKPLRLQAFVNCGRLLSLKTQNGKLPSTQGEVMDSIFATVSELKNELPSMAAGLGLVYAHPAARLALQTSNPYLEYYLSTTATLFISALISQTHSFTVYKRYLIPAVMAQFYSQHQQQQQPYGAGPQQQSAHNLQFYPTSYSSVSGHTTPSQATYGGYGVASGSGPGFSVGGGGSGVAGGYGAAAFGASSSGVSGRMGEQGGLRTGWLAAFGTEGYEGEPPLLEELGVNFDHIRKKTLTVLNPFARVDQHLMDDSDLYGALLYIILYGTFLLLSGKVFYGYIYGVAVFGTFALHLILSLMSPSLLDPISTGPETSSLVDSVSATAGYHPHDKPSGSSGSSVAPGRAGHLSSTLTFPRSASVLGYCFLPLVLTSGIGILLPMDTLFGYLLTTAAVGWCTYSSSGMFCAVARMRGMRFLVAYPLALFYVVFGIMGIFSSRGGGSLVAKATGG
;
A
#
# COMPACT_ATOMS: atom_id res chain seq x y z
N MET A 1 -68.28 46.98 4.55
CA MET A 1 -67.97 45.53 4.53
C MET A 1 -67.14 45.33 3.27
N GLY A 2 -65.91 44.82 3.24
CA GLY A 2 -65.11 44.06 4.19
C GLY A 2 -64.14 43.25 3.30
N SER A 3 -62.86 43.61 3.26
CA SER A 3 -61.95 43.28 2.16
C SER A 3 -61.40 41.84 2.20
N PRO A 4 -61.29 41.14 1.05
CA PRO A 4 -60.62 39.85 0.97
C PRO A 4 -59.12 40.03 0.67
N LEU A 5 -58.31 40.18 1.72
CA LEU A 5 -56.83 40.17 1.64
C LEU A 5 -56.20 39.03 2.46
N ALA A 6 -57.01 38.21 3.14
CA ALA A 6 -56.54 37.22 4.10
C ALA A 6 -56.25 35.82 3.53
N SER A 7 -56.52 35.56 2.23
CA SER A 7 -56.25 34.25 1.62
C SER A 7 -54.79 34.08 1.18
N ASP A 8 -54.18 35.15 0.68
CA ASP A 8 -52.91 35.05 -0.05
C ASP A 8 -51.71 35.06 0.90
N GLU A 9 -51.79 35.76 2.03
CA GLU A 9 -50.74 35.70 3.07
C GLU A 9 -50.65 34.31 3.69
N ASN A 10 -51.77 33.63 3.94
CA ASN A 10 -51.77 32.24 4.40
C ASN A 10 -51.17 31.27 3.38
N PHE A 11 -51.33 31.54 2.07
CA PHE A 11 -50.70 30.74 1.01
C PHE A 11 -49.19 30.99 0.92
N PHE A 12 -48.74 32.23 1.10
CA PHE A 12 -47.33 32.57 1.21
C PHE A 12 -46.68 32.04 2.50
N GLU A 13 -47.38 32.03 3.64
CA GLU A 13 -46.91 31.39 4.87
C GLU A 13 -46.83 29.87 4.74
N LEU A 14 -47.80 29.22 4.06
CA LEU A 14 -47.71 27.78 3.75
C LEU A 14 -46.52 27.46 2.84
N LEU A 15 -46.25 28.29 1.83
CA LEU A 15 -45.06 28.17 0.99
C LEU A 15 -43.76 28.43 1.77
N GLN A 16 -43.74 29.39 2.71
CA GLN A 16 -42.59 29.61 3.59
C GLN A 16 -42.38 28.45 4.57
N GLN A 17 -43.43 27.89 5.17
CA GLN A 17 -43.33 26.74 6.08
C GLN A 17 -42.94 25.45 5.34
N GLN A 18 -43.36 25.26 4.08
CA GLN A 18 -42.89 24.14 3.24
C GLN A 18 -41.45 24.33 2.71
N SER A 19 -40.91 25.55 2.69
CA SER A 19 -39.60 25.85 2.09
C SER A 19 -38.37 25.33 2.85
N ALA A 20 -38.57 24.67 4.00
CA ALA A 20 -37.49 24.27 4.91
C ALA A 20 -37.45 22.76 5.24
N ASP A 21 -38.16 21.90 4.51
CA ASP A 21 -38.08 20.45 4.71
C ASP A 21 -36.88 19.88 3.93
N PRO A 22 -35.74 19.53 4.58
CA PRO A 22 -34.49 19.24 3.88
C PRO A 22 -34.58 17.99 2.99
N LYS A 23 -35.51 17.08 3.30
CA LYS A 23 -35.77 15.88 2.49
C LYS A 23 -36.43 16.21 1.16
N LEU A 24 -37.38 17.15 1.13
CA LEU A 24 -38.04 17.57 -0.11
C LEU A 24 -37.07 18.38 -0.99
N LEU A 25 -36.15 19.14 -0.39
CA LEU A 25 -35.07 19.81 -1.12
C LEU A 25 -34.05 18.80 -1.69
N GLU A 26 -33.67 17.75 -0.93
CA GLU A 26 -32.86 16.65 -1.47
C GLU A 26 -33.57 15.95 -2.64
N GLU A 27 -34.85 15.58 -2.50
CA GLU A 27 -35.62 14.91 -3.57
C GLU A 27 -35.78 15.79 -4.82
N GLN A 28 -36.03 17.09 -4.66
CA GLN A 28 -36.06 18.03 -5.79
C GLN A 28 -34.69 18.15 -6.46
N GLN A 29 -33.60 18.23 -5.68
CA GLN A 29 -32.25 18.31 -6.23
C GLN A 29 -31.84 17.01 -6.96
N GLN A 30 -32.21 15.84 -6.42
CA GLN A 30 -32.04 14.57 -7.10
C GLN A 30 -32.84 14.50 -8.41
N ALA A 31 -34.13 14.84 -8.40
CA ALA A 31 -34.97 14.83 -9.61
C ALA A 31 -34.48 15.84 -10.67
N VAL A 32 -33.92 16.98 -10.27
CA VAL A 32 -33.27 17.95 -11.18
C VAL A 32 -31.99 17.35 -11.77
N ASN A 33 -31.12 16.75 -10.96
CA ASN A 33 -29.90 16.13 -11.46
C ASN A 33 -30.22 14.93 -12.39
N GLU A 34 -31.17 14.07 -12.03
CA GLU A 34 -31.61 12.95 -12.87
C GLU A 34 -32.12 13.44 -14.23
N ARG A 35 -32.89 14.54 -14.24
CA ARG A 35 -33.38 15.17 -15.47
C ARG A 35 -32.24 15.76 -16.30
N ILE A 36 -31.26 16.40 -15.66
CA ILE A 36 -30.05 16.92 -16.32
C ILE A 36 -29.25 15.77 -16.94
N ASN A 37 -29.03 14.68 -16.20
CA ASN A 37 -28.33 13.49 -16.67
C ASN A 37 -29.07 12.79 -17.82
N ALA A 38 -30.40 12.66 -17.74
CA ALA A 38 -31.21 12.12 -18.82
C ALA A 38 -31.16 13.00 -20.09
N ILE A 39 -31.05 14.32 -19.94
CA ILE A 39 -30.85 15.25 -21.06
C ILE A 39 -29.43 15.08 -21.65
N TYR A 40 -28.39 14.99 -20.83
CA TYR A 40 -27.01 14.74 -21.29
C TYR A 40 -26.88 13.41 -22.01
N GLN A 41 -27.45 12.33 -21.47
CA GLN A 41 -27.46 11.01 -22.11
C GLN A 41 -28.18 11.05 -23.47
N LYS A 42 -29.35 11.71 -23.56
CA LYS A 42 -30.06 11.90 -24.84
C LYS A 42 -29.27 12.74 -25.83
N ALA A 43 -28.57 13.77 -25.38
CA ALA A 43 -27.70 14.59 -26.22
C ALA A 43 -26.50 13.79 -26.75
N GLN A 44 -25.84 13.00 -25.90
CA GLN A 44 -24.76 12.09 -26.28
C GLN A 44 -25.23 11.00 -27.26
N ALA A 45 -26.37 10.37 -27.00
CA ALA A 45 -26.94 9.36 -27.88
C ALA A 45 -27.30 9.93 -29.27
N ARG A 46 -27.93 11.12 -29.30
CA ARG A 46 -28.24 11.82 -30.57
C ARG A 46 -26.98 12.25 -31.32
N LEU A 47 -25.94 12.66 -30.61
CA LEU A 47 -24.65 13.01 -31.21
C LEU A 47 -23.99 11.77 -31.82
N ALA A 48 -24.01 10.63 -31.10
CA ALA A 48 -23.52 9.36 -31.62
C ALA A 48 -24.31 8.90 -32.86
N GLU A 49 -25.64 9.02 -32.85
CA GLU A 49 -26.50 8.74 -34.02
C GLU A 49 -26.15 9.63 -35.22
N LEU A 50 -25.94 10.94 -35.00
CA LEU A 50 -25.52 11.87 -36.07
C LEU A 50 -24.12 11.54 -36.61
N ILE A 51 -23.18 11.10 -35.77
CA ILE A 51 -21.87 10.63 -36.23
C ILE A 51 -22.02 9.34 -37.06
N ASP A 52 -22.86 8.41 -36.64
CA ASP A 52 -23.07 7.13 -37.34
C ASP A 52 -23.74 7.34 -38.71
N GLN A 53 -24.78 8.19 -38.77
CA GLN A 53 -25.45 8.60 -40.02
C GLN A 53 -24.50 9.30 -41.00
N ASN A 54 -23.49 10.03 -40.51
CA ASN A 54 -22.52 10.77 -41.32
C ASN A 54 -21.14 10.10 -41.37
N SER A 55 -21.03 8.85 -40.90
CA SER A 55 -19.77 8.12 -40.70
C SER A 55 -18.93 7.94 -41.97
N THR A 56 -19.59 7.98 -43.13
CA THR A 56 -19.02 7.79 -44.47
C THR A 56 -18.66 9.08 -45.20
N LEU A 57 -18.96 10.27 -44.62
CA LEU A 57 -18.62 11.54 -45.26
C LEU A 57 -17.10 11.67 -45.45
N PRO A 58 -16.62 12.06 -46.64
CA PRO A 58 -15.21 12.34 -46.87
C PRO A 58 -14.81 13.62 -46.15
N CYS A 59 -13.67 13.58 -45.46
CA CYS A 59 -13.11 14.69 -44.72
C CYS A 59 -11.56 14.70 -44.83
N THR A 60 -10.98 15.87 -44.65
CA THR A 60 -9.55 16.12 -44.78
C THR A 60 -9.05 16.89 -43.56
N ILE A 61 -8.06 16.36 -42.84
CA ILE A 61 -7.47 17.09 -41.72
C ILE A 61 -6.43 18.06 -42.30
N SER A 62 -6.72 19.36 -42.26
CA SER A 62 -5.86 20.41 -42.81
C SER A 62 -4.77 20.82 -41.82
N SER A 63 -5.15 21.07 -40.57
CA SER A 63 -4.27 21.50 -39.48
C SER A 63 -4.61 20.81 -38.15
N VAL A 64 -3.57 20.63 -37.33
CA VAL A 64 -3.69 20.16 -35.94
C VAL A 64 -2.95 21.14 -35.04
N GLN A 65 -3.66 21.76 -34.10
CA GLN A 65 -3.10 22.71 -33.15
C GLN A 65 -3.11 22.11 -31.73
N VAL A 66 -2.00 22.23 -31.00
CA VAL A 66 -1.92 21.80 -29.59
C VAL A 66 -1.85 23.03 -28.69
N LEU A 67 -2.89 23.24 -27.88
CA LEU A 67 -3.02 24.41 -27.00
C LEU A 67 -2.44 24.10 -25.60
N ASN A 68 -1.76 25.09 -25.00
CA ASN A 68 -1.17 25.04 -23.65
C ASN A 68 0.02 24.08 -23.44
N ALA A 69 0.67 23.60 -24.50
CA ALA A 69 1.81 22.66 -24.42
C ALA A 69 3.19 23.34 -24.30
N ASN A 70 3.30 24.35 -23.44
CA ASN A 70 4.38 25.34 -23.39
C ASN A 70 5.79 24.77 -23.10
N ASN A 71 5.93 23.65 -22.39
CA ASN A 71 7.21 23.03 -22.06
C ASN A 71 7.54 21.82 -22.94
N THR A 72 6.76 21.53 -23.98
CA THR A 72 7.02 20.42 -24.91
C THR A 72 7.70 20.89 -26.20
N ARG A 73 8.60 20.08 -26.77
CA ARG A 73 9.32 20.45 -27.98
C ARG A 73 8.42 20.20 -29.20
N ARG A 74 8.32 21.19 -30.11
CA ARG A 74 7.50 21.09 -31.34
C ARG A 74 7.76 19.79 -32.11
N GLY A 75 9.03 19.46 -32.38
CA GLY A 75 9.42 18.25 -33.11
C GLY A 75 9.06 16.91 -32.42
N PHE A 76 8.71 16.91 -31.13
CA PHE A 76 8.16 15.73 -30.46
C PHE A 76 6.68 15.57 -30.80
N LEU A 77 5.89 16.63 -30.58
CA LEU A 77 4.46 16.65 -30.91
C LEU A 77 4.23 16.43 -32.41
N GLU A 78 5.01 17.09 -33.25
CA GLU A 78 4.96 16.96 -34.71
C GLU A 78 5.17 15.50 -35.15
N ARG A 79 6.09 14.76 -34.53
CA ARG A 79 6.32 13.34 -34.84
C ARG A 79 5.21 12.41 -34.32
N VAL A 80 4.49 12.80 -33.26
CA VAL A 80 3.34 12.04 -32.74
C VAL A 80 2.09 12.31 -33.58
N LEU A 81 1.90 13.55 -34.03
CA LEU A 81 0.70 14.03 -34.71
C LEU A 81 0.80 14.01 -36.24
N SER A 82 2.00 13.86 -36.82
CA SER A 82 2.18 13.79 -38.28
C SER A 82 1.30 12.75 -38.97
N PRO A 83 0.98 11.56 -38.41
CA PRO A 83 0.11 10.59 -39.09
C PRO A 83 -1.32 11.09 -39.35
N LEU A 84 -1.80 12.09 -38.59
CA LEU A 84 -3.13 12.68 -38.76
C LEU A 84 -3.23 13.63 -39.95
N LEU A 85 -2.11 14.20 -40.40
CA LEU A 85 -2.13 15.24 -41.44
C LEU A 85 -2.46 14.64 -42.81
N SER A 86 -3.37 15.29 -43.53
CA SER A 86 -3.80 14.87 -44.87
C SER A 86 -2.64 14.75 -45.87
N SER A 87 -1.57 15.54 -45.72
CA SER A 87 -0.36 15.48 -46.56
C SER A 87 0.36 14.13 -46.55
N ASN A 88 0.17 13.32 -45.51
CA ASN A 88 0.81 12.00 -45.37
C ASN A 88 -0.05 10.84 -45.87
N ASN A 89 -1.28 11.11 -46.31
CA ASN A 89 -2.23 10.08 -46.76
C ASN A 89 -2.61 10.27 -48.23
N HIS A 90 -2.59 9.18 -49.01
CA HIS A 90 -2.96 9.21 -50.43
C HIS A 90 -4.49 9.21 -50.68
N ARG A 91 -5.31 9.17 -49.62
CA ARG A 91 -6.78 9.15 -49.68
C ARG A 91 -7.37 10.10 -48.63
N PRO A 92 -8.53 10.74 -48.88
CA PRO A 92 -9.28 11.44 -47.84
C PRO A 92 -9.78 10.44 -46.79
N TYR A 93 -9.93 10.90 -45.54
CA TYR A 93 -10.52 10.10 -44.47
C TYR A 93 -12.03 10.05 -44.60
N THR A 94 -12.68 9.02 -44.08
CA THR A 94 -14.09 9.12 -43.68
C THR A 94 -14.17 9.79 -42.30
N LEU A 95 -15.31 10.42 -41.96
CA LEU A 95 -15.51 11.02 -40.63
C LEU A 95 -15.25 10.00 -39.49
N SER A 96 -15.69 8.76 -39.67
CA SER A 96 -15.47 7.68 -38.69
C SER A 96 -13.99 7.26 -38.59
N GLU A 97 -13.25 7.20 -39.70
CA GLU A 97 -11.81 6.94 -39.66
C GLU A 97 -11.03 8.10 -39.03
N ALA A 98 -11.35 9.35 -39.38
CA ALA A 98 -10.70 10.53 -38.81
C ALA A 98 -10.89 10.61 -37.28
N LEU A 99 -12.12 10.42 -36.79
CA LEU A 99 -12.39 10.40 -35.35
C LEU A 99 -11.63 9.29 -34.62
N LYS A 100 -11.48 8.12 -35.25
CA LYS A 100 -10.74 6.98 -34.70
C LYS A 100 -9.23 7.22 -34.69
N GLU A 101 -8.65 7.79 -35.75
CA GLU A 101 -7.23 8.12 -35.76
C GLU A 101 -6.90 9.25 -34.77
N ILE A 102 -7.78 10.25 -34.64
CA ILE A 102 -7.65 11.32 -33.64
C ILE A 102 -7.73 10.75 -32.21
N SER A 103 -8.65 9.80 -31.93
CA SER A 103 -8.69 9.17 -30.60
C SER A 103 -7.45 8.33 -30.33
N VAL A 104 -6.99 7.52 -31.29
CA VAL A 104 -5.74 6.74 -31.18
C VAL A 104 -4.54 7.66 -30.92
N CYS A 105 -4.42 8.78 -31.64
CA CYS A 105 -3.34 9.75 -31.46
C CYS A 105 -3.42 10.51 -30.12
N THR A 106 -4.64 10.80 -29.65
CA THR A 106 -4.88 11.37 -28.32
C THR A 106 -4.48 10.38 -27.22
N ASP A 107 -4.76 9.09 -27.42
CA ASP A 107 -4.37 8.01 -26.53
C ASP A 107 -2.85 7.80 -26.49
N THR A 108 -2.13 7.81 -27.63
CA THR A 108 -0.65 7.83 -27.64
C THR A 108 -0.10 9.06 -26.92
N LEU A 109 -0.68 10.25 -27.15
CA LEU A 109 -0.24 11.48 -26.49
C LEU A 109 -0.42 11.41 -24.97
N SER A 110 -1.51 10.80 -24.52
CA SER A 110 -1.81 10.60 -23.10
C SER A 110 -0.88 9.56 -22.45
N ARG A 111 -0.50 8.49 -23.17
CA ARG A 111 0.44 7.44 -22.73
C ARG A 111 1.86 7.93 -22.41
N PHE A 112 2.21 9.18 -22.71
CA PHE A 112 3.50 9.76 -22.29
C PHE A 112 3.55 10.19 -20.81
N ASP A 113 2.42 10.27 -20.10
CA ASP A 113 2.32 10.78 -18.70
C ASP A 113 2.81 12.22 -18.49
N ILE A 114 2.92 13.04 -19.55
CA ILE A 114 3.29 14.46 -19.44
C ILE A 114 2.09 15.41 -19.32
N PHE A 115 0.88 14.96 -19.71
CA PHE A 115 -0.36 15.73 -19.65
C PHE A 115 -1.36 15.11 -18.66
N GLU A 116 -2.23 15.93 -18.07
CA GLU A 116 -3.40 15.48 -17.33
C GLU A 116 -4.44 14.85 -18.29
N HIS A 117 -5.13 13.80 -17.82
CA HIS A 117 -6.22 13.13 -18.56
C HIS A 117 -7.57 13.66 -18.07
N PRO A 118 -8.62 13.76 -18.90
CA PRO A 118 -8.61 13.57 -20.35
C PRO A 118 -7.92 14.74 -21.06
N ILE A 119 -7.46 14.49 -22.29
CA ILE A 119 -7.09 15.55 -23.22
C ILE A 119 -8.36 15.97 -23.95
N SER A 120 -8.66 17.28 -23.96
CA SER A 120 -9.84 17.81 -24.65
C SER A 120 -9.58 18.00 -26.14
N VAL A 121 -10.41 17.38 -26.97
CA VAL A 121 -10.35 17.45 -28.44
C VAL A 121 -11.52 18.29 -28.93
N PHE A 122 -11.25 19.29 -29.75
CA PHE A 122 -12.26 20.08 -30.46
C PHE A 122 -12.03 19.97 -31.96
N LEU A 123 -13.12 19.99 -32.72
CA LEU A 123 -13.14 19.92 -34.18
C LEU A 123 -13.85 21.17 -34.67
N ASP A 124 -13.20 21.93 -35.52
CA ASP A 124 -13.79 23.12 -36.14
C ASP A 124 -13.58 23.11 -37.66
N LYS A 125 -14.28 23.99 -38.37
CA LYS A 125 -14.06 24.25 -39.78
C LYS A 125 -12.98 25.33 -39.92
N PRO A 126 -12.00 25.17 -40.83
CA PRO A 126 -11.01 26.21 -41.03
C PRO A 126 -11.66 27.50 -41.51
N SER A 127 -11.06 28.64 -41.15
CA SER A 127 -11.52 29.95 -41.60
C SER A 127 -11.39 30.06 -43.12
N GLN A 128 -12.50 30.33 -43.83
CA GLN A 128 -12.56 30.45 -45.31
C GLN A 128 -11.83 31.69 -45.88
N VAL A 129 -10.87 32.25 -45.15
CA VAL A 129 -10.02 33.37 -45.56
C VAL A 129 -8.84 32.89 -46.41
N ASP A 130 -8.44 31.62 -46.26
CA ASP A 130 -7.31 31.02 -46.97
C ASP A 130 -7.79 30.23 -48.21
N PRO A 131 -7.39 30.61 -49.45
CA PRO A 131 -7.89 30.01 -50.69
C PRO A 131 -7.46 28.54 -50.91
N SER A 132 -6.63 28.00 -50.02
CA SER A 132 -6.28 26.57 -49.98
C SER A 132 -7.28 25.68 -49.25
N THR A 133 -8.26 26.27 -48.53
CA THR A 133 -9.23 25.51 -47.70
C THR A 133 -10.39 24.95 -48.52
N SER A 134 -10.67 23.66 -48.32
CA SER A 134 -11.81 22.94 -48.91
C SER A 134 -13.00 22.89 -47.94
N PRO A 135 -14.26 22.78 -48.43
CA PRO A 135 -15.43 22.65 -47.56
C PRO A 135 -15.50 21.31 -46.79
N THR A 136 -14.63 20.35 -47.13
CA THR A 136 -14.44 19.06 -46.43
C THR A 136 -13.29 19.08 -45.42
N ASP A 137 -12.58 20.21 -45.29
CA ASP A 137 -11.47 20.34 -44.35
C ASP A 137 -11.96 20.49 -42.91
N LEU A 138 -11.23 19.85 -41.99
CA LEU A 138 -11.40 19.92 -40.55
C LEU A 138 -10.10 20.36 -39.90
N GLU A 139 -10.21 21.29 -38.96
CA GLU A 139 -9.13 21.68 -38.08
C GLU A 139 -9.31 21.03 -36.70
N VAL A 140 -8.24 20.44 -36.18
CA VAL A 140 -8.25 19.69 -34.91
C VAL A 140 -7.51 20.47 -33.84
N TYR A 141 -8.21 20.86 -32.77
CA TYR A 141 -7.63 21.54 -31.61
C TYR A 141 -7.51 20.56 -30.43
N LEU A 142 -6.27 20.29 -30.01
CA LEU A 142 -5.95 19.47 -28.84
C LEU A 142 -5.59 20.40 -27.67
N SER A 143 -6.54 20.66 -26.79
CA SER A 143 -6.28 21.40 -25.54
C SER A 143 -5.80 20.43 -24.47
N VAL A 144 -4.53 20.55 -24.12
CA VAL A 144 -3.85 19.76 -23.08
C VAL A 144 -3.62 20.60 -21.82
N LYS A 145 -3.33 19.93 -20.71
CA LYS A 145 -2.82 20.56 -19.49
C LYS A 145 -1.59 19.80 -19.02
N GLU A 146 -0.44 20.47 -18.95
CA GLU A 146 0.82 19.85 -18.53
C GLU A 146 0.80 19.46 -17.04
N LYS A 147 1.29 18.26 -16.73
CA LYS A 147 1.56 17.80 -15.36
C LYS A 147 2.76 18.55 -14.78
N SER A 148 2.82 18.67 -13.44
CA SER A 148 3.97 19.27 -12.76
C SER A 148 5.29 18.62 -13.19
N ARG A 149 6.23 19.46 -13.65
CA ARG A 149 7.57 19.03 -14.07
C ARG A 149 8.37 18.46 -12.90
N ILE A 150 8.20 18.95 -11.69
CA ILE A 150 8.92 18.48 -10.50
C ILE A 150 7.92 17.84 -9.53
N LEU A 151 8.26 16.63 -9.09
CA LEU A 151 7.50 15.87 -8.10
C LEU A 151 8.47 15.28 -7.07
N LEU A 152 8.54 15.92 -5.91
CA LEU A 152 9.23 15.38 -4.74
C LEU A 152 8.24 14.52 -3.94
N LYS A 153 8.63 13.29 -3.64
CA LYS A 153 7.90 12.38 -2.73
C LYS A 153 8.86 11.94 -1.63
N THR A 154 8.48 12.11 -0.38
CA THR A 154 9.20 11.57 0.78
C THR A 154 8.24 10.71 1.58
N GLY A 155 8.74 9.59 2.12
CA GLY A 155 7.92 8.70 2.92
C GLY A 155 8.74 7.68 3.70
N THR A 156 8.03 6.91 4.52
CA THR A 156 8.58 5.83 5.33
C THR A 156 7.79 4.55 5.06
N ASP A 157 8.47 3.46 4.75
CA ASP A 157 7.89 2.13 4.59
C ASP A 157 8.17 1.27 5.84
N LEU A 158 7.17 0.48 6.24
CA LEU A 158 7.15 -0.32 7.46
C LEU A 158 6.41 -1.65 7.17
N GLY A 159 7.15 -2.71 6.81
CA GLY A 159 6.56 -4.00 6.40
C GLY A 159 7.56 -5.16 6.45
N ASN A 160 7.09 -6.40 6.60
CA ASN A 160 7.94 -7.58 6.93
C ASN A 160 8.81 -7.38 8.18
N ALA A 161 8.30 -6.55 9.11
CA ALA A 161 9.07 -5.90 10.18
C ALA A 161 10.26 -5.09 9.64
N GLU A 162 10.07 -4.19 8.64
CA GLU A 162 10.84 -3.04 8.10
C GLU A 162 10.87 -1.79 9.01
N GLY A 163 11.94 -1.01 9.02
CA GLY A 163 11.85 0.45 8.91
C GLY A 163 12.78 0.99 7.81
N SER A 164 12.21 1.65 6.79
CA SER A 164 12.99 2.42 5.82
C SER A 164 12.35 3.78 5.55
N ALA A 165 13.16 4.82 5.40
CA ALA A 165 12.78 6.13 4.91
C ALA A 165 13.34 6.32 3.50
N TYR A 166 12.60 6.99 2.62
CA TYR A 166 13.08 7.30 1.28
C TYR A 166 12.60 8.66 0.79
N THR A 167 13.35 9.20 -0.16
CA THR A 167 13.06 10.43 -0.90
C THR A 167 13.22 10.15 -2.38
N ASN A 168 12.19 10.46 -3.16
CA ASN A 168 12.11 10.23 -4.59
C ASN A 168 11.80 11.57 -5.29
N PHE A 169 12.80 12.13 -5.95
CA PHE A 169 12.70 13.33 -6.78
C PHE A 169 12.52 12.93 -8.25
N MET A 170 11.37 13.26 -8.82
CA MET A 170 11.06 13.01 -10.23
C MET A 170 10.96 14.33 -11.00
N TRP A 171 11.85 14.52 -11.98
CA TRP A 171 11.79 15.61 -12.94
C TRP A 171 11.27 15.07 -14.28
N ARG A 172 10.01 15.39 -14.60
CA ARG A 172 9.35 15.11 -15.87
C ARG A 172 9.68 16.16 -16.92
N ASN A 173 9.71 15.70 -18.16
CA ASN A 173 9.81 16.50 -19.38
C ASN A 173 10.97 17.50 -19.31
N ILE A 174 12.20 16.97 -19.25
CA ILE A 174 13.42 17.77 -19.07
C ILE A 174 13.73 18.57 -20.34
N PHE A 175 13.75 17.89 -21.49
CA PHE A 175 14.11 18.47 -22.80
C PHE A 175 12.90 18.63 -23.74
N GLY A 176 11.68 18.56 -23.18
CA GLY A 176 10.44 18.73 -23.92
C GLY A 176 9.97 17.50 -24.71
N GLY A 177 10.68 16.37 -24.65
CA GLY A 177 10.37 15.14 -25.39
C GLY A 177 9.85 13.99 -24.53
N ALA A 178 9.19 14.30 -23.42
CA ALA A 178 8.75 13.33 -22.41
C ALA A 178 9.89 12.53 -21.75
N GLU A 179 11.11 13.08 -21.72
CA GLU A 179 12.20 12.50 -20.91
C GLU A 179 11.94 12.72 -19.42
N SER A 180 12.28 11.75 -18.57
CA SER A 180 12.16 11.89 -17.12
C SER A 180 13.42 11.43 -16.39
N LEU A 181 13.82 12.19 -15.37
CA LEU A 181 14.88 11.82 -14.44
C LEU A 181 14.25 11.53 -13.09
N ASN A 182 14.44 10.32 -12.59
CA ASN A 182 14.00 9.89 -11.27
C ASN A 182 15.21 9.61 -10.39
N ILE A 183 15.43 10.44 -9.37
CA ILE A 183 16.46 10.26 -8.35
C ILE A 183 15.76 9.74 -7.10
N ASN A 184 16.22 8.61 -6.57
CA ASN A 184 15.67 8.02 -5.36
C ASN A 184 16.81 7.67 -4.40
N ALA A 185 16.65 8.13 -3.16
CA ALA A 185 17.52 7.84 -2.05
C ALA A 185 16.69 7.14 -0.97
N SER A 186 17.17 6.01 -0.45
CA SER A 186 16.54 5.26 0.64
C SER A 186 17.57 4.88 1.71
N LEU A 187 17.08 4.87 2.95
CA LEU A 187 17.83 4.63 4.18
C LEU A 187 16.97 3.71 5.05
N GLY A 188 17.47 2.55 5.45
CA GLY A 188 16.72 1.60 6.26
C GLY A 188 17.62 0.79 7.18
N THR A 189 17.00 0.01 8.05
CA THR A 189 17.71 -0.84 9.03
C THR A 189 18.59 -1.89 8.37
N ARG A 190 18.14 -2.52 7.28
CA ARG A 190 18.94 -3.48 6.50
C ARG A 190 19.64 -2.81 5.33
N THR A 191 19.03 -1.80 4.73
CA THR A 191 19.59 -1.02 3.61
C THR A 191 20.25 0.26 4.14
N LYS A 192 21.46 0.13 4.69
CA LYS A 192 22.21 1.23 5.36
C LYS A 192 22.30 2.50 4.51
N SER A 193 22.43 2.36 3.19
CA SER A 193 22.17 3.45 2.24
C SER A 193 21.91 2.90 0.85
N ALA A 194 21.03 3.54 0.08
CA ALA A 194 20.84 3.24 -1.33
C ALA A 194 20.48 4.51 -2.10
N TYR A 195 21.29 4.86 -3.10
CA TYR A 195 21.11 6.00 -3.98
C TYR A 195 21.03 5.51 -5.41
N GLN A 196 19.98 5.89 -6.12
CA GLN A 196 19.80 5.57 -7.53
C GLN A 196 19.38 6.82 -8.31
N ALA A 197 19.80 6.89 -9.57
CA ALA A 197 19.36 7.90 -10.52
C ALA A 197 19.05 7.21 -11.85
N THR A 198 17.85 7.40 -12.35
CA THR A 198 17.33 6.74 -13.56
C THR A 198 16.82 7.80 -14.52
N PHE A 199 17.43 7.91 -15.70
CA PHE A 199 16.98 8.74 -16.82
C PHE A 199 16.25 7.86 -17.85
N GLU A 200 15.01 8.20 -18.15
CA GLU A 200 14.15 7.51 -19.11
C GLU A 200 13.78 8.44 -20.26
N THR A 201 13.86 7.95 -21.50
CA THR A 201 13.49 8.69 -22.72
C THR A 201 12.73 7.79 -23.71
N PRO A 202 11.61 8.24 -24.30
CA PRO A 202 10.96 7.52 -25.39
C PRO A 202 11.80 7.58 -26.66
N ILE A 203 11.94 6.44 -27.35
CA ILE A 203 12.66 6.36 -28.62
C ILE A 203 11.71 6.77 -29.75
N LEU A 204 12.20 7.63 -30.66
CA LEU A 204 11.48 8.07 -31.86
C LEU A 204 10.07 8.66 -31.59
N SER A 205 9.85 9.27 -30.43
CA SER A 205 8.53 9.75 -29.97
C SER A 205 7.44 8.65 -29.97
N ASN A 206 7.79 7.42 -29.60
CA ASN A 206 6.84 6.33 -29.38
C ASN A 206 6.73 6.05 -27.86
N PRO A 207 5.53 6.08 -27.24
CA PRO A 207 5.40 5.80 -25.80
C PRO A 207 5.63 4.32 -25.46
N ASP A 208 5.54 3.43 -26.44
CA ASP A 208 5.64 1.98 -26.26
C ASP A 208 7.10 1.48 -26.35
N VAL A 209 8.05 2.31 -26.83
CA VAL A 209 9.48 1.97 -26.92
C VAL A 209 10.31 3.01 -26.15
N ARG A 210 10.97 2.58 -25.08
CA ARG A 210 11.66 3.49 -24.15
C ARG A 210 13.06 3.01 -23.80
N CYS A 211 13.99 3.95 -23.73
CA CYS A 211 15.34 3.72 -23.24
C CYS A 211 15.46 4.23 -21.81
N GLU A 212 16.11 3.47 -20.94
CA GLU A 212 16.32 3.76 -19.53
C GLU A 212 17.80 3.58 -19.22
N PHE A 213 18.47 4.66 -18.81
CA PHE A 213 19.84 4.65 -18.34
C PHE A 213 19.84 4.95 -16.84
N GLY A 214 20.59 4.19 -16.05
CA GLY A 214 20.62 4.43 -14.62
C GLY A 214 21.93 4.10 -13.95
N GLY A 215 22.14 4.72 -12.80
CA GLY A 215 23.27 4.49 -11.91
C GLY A 215 22.77 4.25 -10.50
N ILE A 216 23.51 3.45 -9.73
CA ILE A 216 23.18 3.08 -8.35
C ILE A 216 24.42 2.87 -7.49
N GLY A 217 24.31 3.27 -6.23
CA GLY A 217 25.23 2.93 -5.16
C GLY A 217 24.42 2.55 -3.92
N SER A 218 24.50 1.29 -3.48
CA SER A 218 23.78 0.79 -2.31
C SER A 218 24.65 -0.10 -1.44
N SER A 219 24.58 0.06 -0.11
CA SER A 219 25.12 -0.88 0.88
C SER A 219 23.96 -1.51 1.64
N THR A 220 23.99 -2.85 1.73
CA THR A 220 22.90 -3.65 2.30
C THR A 220 23.44 -4.78 3.15
N GLU A 221 22.90 -4.95 4.35
CA GLU A 221 23.29 -6.03 5.26
C GLU A 221 22.50 -7.30 4.95
N LYS A 222 23.18 -8.45 4.89
CA LYS A 222 22.61 -9.77 4.62
C LYS A 222 22.66 -10.60 5.90
N SER A 223 21.77 -10.30 6.84
CA SER A 223 21.78 -10.91 8.18
C SER A 223 21.64 -12.44 8.20
N TRP A 224 21.03 -13.05 7.17
CA TRP A 224 20.94 -14.50 7.00
C TRP A 224 22.22 -15.15 6.42
N ALA A 225 23.22 -14.35 6.02
CA ALA A 225 24.48 -14.80 5.45
C ALA A 225 25.70 -14.05 6.05
N SER A 226 25.53 -13.44 7.22
CA SER A 226 26.59 -12.83 8.05
C SER A 226 27.56 -11.86 7.35
N HIS A 227 27.12 -11.13 6.32
CA HIS A 227 27.95 -10.15 5.59
C HIS A 227 27.16 -8.90 5.15
N GLU A 228 27.89 -7.86 4.76
CA GLU A 228 27.38 -6.68 4.07
C GLU A 228 27.75 -6.74 2.58
N GLU A 229 26.81 -6.36 1.70
CA GLU A 229 27.02 -6.25 0.27
C GLU A 229 26.91 -4.78 -0.15
N ALA A 230 28.00 -4.22 -0.66
CA ALA A 230 28.03 -2.92 -1.31
C ALA A 230 28.07 -3.09 -2.84
N VAL A 231 27.11 -2.47 -3.54
CA VAL A 231 26.98 -2.51 -4.99
C VAL A 231 27.04 -1.11 -5.55
N LYS A 232 27.89 -0.88 -6.55
CA LYS A 232 28.06 0.39 -7.27
C LYS A 232 28.12 0.13 -8.77
N GLY A 233 27.39 0.88 -9.58
CA GLY A 233 27.46 0.74 -11.03
C GLY A 233 26.25 1.33 -11.73
N GLY A 234 25.91 0.78 -12.89
CA GLY A 234 24.82 1.28 -13.71
C GLY A 234 24.32 0.30 -14.76
N TRP A 235 23.27 0.70 -15.46
CA TRP A 235 22.60 -0.08 -16.50
C TRP A 235 22.12 0.80 -17.65
N ALA A 236 21.94 0.17 -18.80
CA ALA A 236 21.20 0.69 -19.94
C ALA A 236 20.16 -0.36 -20.35
N LYS A 237 18.89 0.01 -20.39
CA LYS A 237 17.77 -0.88 -20.74
C LYS A 237 16.97 -0.30 -21.90
N LEU A 238 16.51 -1.18 -22.78
CA LEU A 238 15.54 -0.94 -23.82
C LEU A 238 14.27 -1.71 -23.46
N ARG A 239 13.17 -0.98 -23.25
CA ARG A 239 11.85 -1.55 -22.96
C ARG A 239 10.95 -1.34 -24.17
N TRP A 240 10.26 -2.38 -24.62
CA TRP A 240 9.27 -2.26 -25.70
C TRP A 240 8.02 -3.09 -25.44
N LEU A 241 6.88 -2.58 -25.90
CA LEU A 241 5.61 -3.32 -25.98
C LEU A 241 5.48 -3.96 -27.36
N SER A 242 5.18 -5.25 -27.40
CA SER A 242 4.80 -5.98 -28.61
C SER A 242 3.33 -5.70 -28.95
N ALA A 243 2.97 -5.79 -30.23
CA ALA A 243 1.59 -5.60 -30.70
C ALA A 243 0.55 -6.52 -30.02
N HIS A 244 0.99 -7.66 -29.48
CA HIS A 244 0.17 -8.60 -28.72
C HIS A 244 0.04 -8.25 -27.21
N GLY A 245 0.49 -7.08 -26.79
CA GLY A 245 0.47 -6.62 -25.39
C GLY A 245 1.59 -7.15 -24.49
N HIS A 246 2.51 -7.98 -25.03
CA HIS A 246 3.66 -8.48 -24.27
C HIS A 246 4.71 -7.39 -24.06
N ARG A 247 5.22 -7.26 -22.84
CA ARG A 247 6.29 -6.32 -22.49
C ARG A 247 7.64 -7.04 -22.50
N HIS A 248 8.60 -6.46 -23.20
CA HIS A 248 9.98 -6.94 -23.29
C HIS A 248 10.92 -5.89 -22.72
N GLU A 249 11.96 -6.34 -22.01
CA GLU A 249 13.01 -5.48 -21.47
C GLU A 249 14.37 -6.14 -21.71
N LEU A 250 15.20 -5.52 -22.55
CA LEU A 250 16.58 -5.94 -22.81
C LEU A 250 17.52 -4.95 -22.11
N GLY A 251 18.38 -5.42 -21.22
CA GLY A 251 19.28 -4.58 -20.43
C GLY A 251 20.74 -5.02 -20.54
N TYR A 252 21.64 -4.05 -20.45
CA TYR A 252 23.05 -4.24 -20.14
C TYR A 252 23.31 -3.69 -18.73
N ASN A 253 24.00 -4.45 -17.90
CA ASN A 253 24.33 -4.11 -16.53
C ASN A 253 25.85 -4.15 -16.32
N GLY A 254 26.39 -3.13 -15.64
CA GLY A 254 27.79 -3.08 -15.21
C GLY A 254 27.87 -2.70 -13.73
N PHE A 255 28.20 -3.67 -12.87
CA PHE A 255 28.23 -3.49 -11.42
C PHE A 255 29.57 -3.95 -10.81
N TRP A 256 30.18 -3.08 -10.01
CA TRP A 256 31.14 -3.46 -8.96
C TRP A 256 30.32 -3.88 -7.74
N ARG A 257 30.55 -5.10 -7.27
CA ARG A 257 29.97 -5.65 -6.05
C ARG A 257 31.09 -6.00 -5.07
N GLN A 258 30.87 -5.72 -3.80
CA GLN A 258 31.87 -5.88 -2.77
C GLN A 258 31.22 -6.54 -1.54
N VAL A 259 31.75 -7.69 -1.14
CA VAL A 259 31.34 -8.42 0.07
C VAL A 259 32.29 -8.03 1.21
N THR A 260 31.75 -7.33 2.20
CA THR A 260 32.44 -6.76 3.37
C THR A 260 31.63 -7.02 4.65
N GLY A 261 32.00 -6.41 5.78
CA GLY A 261 31.18 -6.47 7.01
C GLY A 261 30.95 -7.88 7.56
N LEU A 262 31.94 -8.78 7.43
CA LEU A 262 31.85 -10.17 7.88
C LEU A 262 31.67 -10.26 9.41
N SER A 263 30.66 -11.01 9.85
CA SER A 263 30.52 -11.37 11.27
C SER A 263 31.67 -12.27 11.75
N THR A 264 31.96 -12.24 13.05
CA THR A 264 32.86 -13.22 13.70
C THR A 264 32.37 -14.67 13.54
N SER A 265 31.06 -14.87 13.39
CA SER A 265 30.41 -16.16 13.14
C SER A 265 30.29 -16.55 11.66
N ALA A 266 30.74 -15.71 10.71
CA ALA A 266 30.56 -15.96 9.28
C ALA A 266 31.26 -17.25 8.83
N SER A 267 30.59 -18.02 7.97
CA SER A 267 31.04 -19.34 7.51
C SER A 267 32.31 -19.26 6.64
N PRO A 268 33.11 -20.34 6.55
CA PRO A 268 34.25 -20.42 5.64
C PRO A 268 33.92 -20.07 4.19
N THR A 269 32.75 -20.50 3.66
CA THR A 269 32.31 -20.15 2.30
C THR A 269 32.09 -18.64 2.14
N VAL A 270 31.41 -17.99 3.09
CA VAL A 270 31.16 -16.52 3.04
C VAL A 270 32.49 -15.74 3.12
N ARG A 271 33.44 -16.21 3.94
CA ARG A 271 34.80 -15.64 4.02
C ARG A 271 35.61 -15.85 2.74
N GLY A 272 35.41 -16.96 2.03
CA GLY A 272 36.07 -17.26 0.76
C GLY A 272 35.57 -16.42 -0.41
N ASP A 273 34.28 -16.08 -0.42
CA ASP A 273 33.65 -15.21 -1.43
C ASP A 273 33.83 -13.70 -1.12
N ALA A 274 34.48 -13.35 -0.01
CA ALA A 274 34.68 -11.96 0.42
C ALA A 274 35.64 -11.17 -0.49
N GLY A 275 35.39 -9.86 -0.61
CA GLY A 275 36.14 -8.96 -1.50
C GLY A 275 35.32 -8.50 -2.71
N ASP A 276 36.01 -8.15 -3.80
CA ASP A 276 35.43 -7.47 -4.95
C ASP A 276 35.03 -8.43 -6.11
N SER A 277 34.02 -8.02 -6.88
CA SER A 277 33.51 -8.69 -8.07
C SER A 277 32.92 -7.69 -9.07
N VAL A 278 33.51 -7.59 -10.26
CA VAL A 278 32.93 -6.89 -11.41
C VAL A 278 32.02 -7.83 -12.17
N LYS A 279 30.73 -7.47 -12.30
CA LYS A 279 29.75 -8.15 -13.16
C LYS A 279 29.39 -7.25 -14.35
N SER A 280 29.68 -7.75 -15.56
CA SER A 280 29.11 -7.29 -16.82
C SER A 280 28.10 -8.34 -17.29
N SER A 281 26.83 -7.96 -17.44
CA SER A 281 25.77 -8.90 -17.86
C SER A 281 24.76 -8.28 -18.82
N ILE A 282 24.20 -9.12 -19.69
CA ILE A 282 23.01 -8.80 -20.50
C ILE A 282 21.83 -9.53 -19.89
N CYS A 283 20.73 -8.81 -19.62
CA CYS A 283 19.47 -9.39 -19.18
C CYS A 283 18.36 -9.21 -20.22
N HIS A 284 17.48 -10.22 -20.35
CA HIS A 284 16.25 -10.14 -21.12
C HIS A 284 15.07 -10.61 -20.27
N THR A 285 14.09 -9.72 -20.08
CA THR A 285 12.83 -10.00 -19.40
C THR A 285 11.69 -9.99 -20.41
N TRP A 286 10.86 -11.03 -20.40
CA TRP A 286 9.58 -11.06 -21.09
C TRP A 286 8.46 -11.15 -20.06
N ILE A 287 7.40 -10.35 -20.24
CA ILE A 287 6.27 -10.26 -19.33
C ILE A 287 4.97 -10.28 -20.14
N ASN A 288 4.04 -11.15 -19.75
CA ASN A 288 2.66 -11.19 -20.21
C ASN A 288 1.74 -11.14 -18.98
N ASP A 289 1.00 -10.05 -18.80
CA ASP A 289 0.04 -9.87 -17.70
C ASP A 289 -1.37 -9.73 -18.26
N GLN A 290 -2.25 -10.64 -17.88
CA GLN A 290 -3.66 -10.69 -18.27
C GLN A 290 -4.57 -10.82 -17.04
N ARG A 291 -4.10 -10.37 -15.87
CA ARG A 291 -4.87 -10.34 -14.62
C ARG A 291 -5.88 -9.19 -14.61
N ASP A 292 -6.94 -9.35 -13.83
CA ASP A 292 -7.98 -8.33 -13.57
C ASP A 292 -7.54 -7.23 -12.58
N ASN A 293 -6.68 -7.59 -11.63
CA ASN A 293 -6.09 -6.68 -10.66
C ASN A 293 -4.68 -7.17 -10.30
N PRO A 294 -3.63 -6.33 -10.38
CA PRO A 294 -2.27 -6.78 -10.10
C PRO A 294 -2.04 -7.14 -8.63
N PHE A 295 -2.64 -6.39 -7.69
CA PHE A 295 -2.45 -6.55 -6.25
C PHE A 295 -3.33 -7.66 -5.66
N LEU A 296 -4.53 -7.87 -6.20
CA LEU A 296 -5.50 -8.88 -5.74
C LEU A 296 -6.32 -9.48 -6.91
N PRO A 297 -5.67 -10.26 -7.79
CA PRO A 297 -6.31 -10.86 -8.94
C PRO A 297 -7.36 -11.87 -8.50
N SER A 298 -8.53 -11.77 -9.09
CA SER A 298 -9.58 -12.79 -9.01
C SER A 298 -9.64 -13.64 -10.29
N GLN A 299 -9.12 -13.12 -11.41
CA GLN A 299 -9.19 -13.76 -12.72
C GLN A 299 -7.94 -13.46 -13.57
N GLY A 300 -7.57 -14.41 -14.44
CA GLY A 300 -6.53 -14.23 -15.45
C GLY A 300 -5.20 -14.85 -15.06
N PHE A 301 -4.14 -14.52 -15.80
CA PHE A 301 -2.82 -15.10 -15.56
C PHE A 301 -1.70 -14.09 -15.78
N TYR A 302 -0.54 -14.41 -15.23
CA TYR A 302 0.70 -13.66 -15.34
C TYR A 302 1.83 -14.63 -15.62
N MET A 303 2.68 -14.28 -16.58
CA MET A 303 3.89 -15.05 -16.88
C MET A 303 5.05 -14.09 -17.09
N ARG A 304 6.18 -14.38 -16.44
CA ARG A 304 7.43 -13.64 -16.51
C ARG A 304 8.59 -14.60 -16.71
N THR A 305 9.40 -14.33 -17.71
CA THR A 305 10.66 -15.05 -17.96
C THR A 305 11.79 -14.04 -17.89
N PHE A 306 12.78 -14.31 -17.04
CA PHE A 306 13.98 -13.50 -16.87
C PHE A 306 15.20 -14.34 -17.20
N ASN A 307 16.06 -13.85 -18.09
CA ASN A 307 17.35 -14.45 -18.39
C ASN A 307 18.45 -13.41 -18.18
N GLU A 308 19.55 -13.79 -17.55
CA GLU A 308 20.76 -12.98 -17.38
C GLU A 308 21.98 -13.80 -17.82
N MET A 309 22.80 -13.23 -18.70
CA MET A 309 24.06 -13.82 -19.17
C MET A 309 25.21 -12.91 -18.78
N ALA A 310 26.16 -13.42 -18.00
CA ALA A 310 27.34 -12.71 -17.52
C ALA A 310 28.62 -13.42 -17.99
N GLY A 311 29.71 -12.67 -18.17
CA GLY A 311 31.05 -13.26 -18.37
C GLY A 311 31.31 -13.97 -19.70
N TRP A 312 30.44 -13.81 -20.71
CA TRP A 312 30.51 -14.51 -22.00
C TRP A 312 30.97 -13.59 -23.14
N GLY A 313 31.98 -14.02 -23.91
CA GLY A 313 32.47 -13.31 -25.08
C GLY A 313 33.00 -11.89 -24.74
N PRO A 314 32.41 -10.82 -25.29
CA PRO A 314 32.84 -9.44 -25.00
C PRO A 314 32.51 -8.99 -23.57
N LEU A 315 31.62 -9.68 -22.85
CA LEU A 315 31.18 -9.34 -21.50
C LEU A 315 32.24 -9.78 -20.48
N LYS A 316 33.33 -9.02 -20.34
CA LYS A 316 34.39 -9.32 -19.37
C LYS A 316 33.99 -8.95 -17.94
N GLY A 317 34.40 -9.78 -16.98
CA GLY A 317 34.17 -9.60 -15.54
C GLY A 317 34.69 -10.80 -14.74
N ASP A 318 34.47 -10.79 -13.42
CA ASP A 318 34.98 -11.80 -12.48
C ASP A 318 33.96 -12.92 -12.17
N VAL A 319 32.88 -12.99 -12.95
CA VAL A 319 31.81 -13.99 -12.89
C VAL A 319 31.34 -14.33 -14.30
N SER A 320 31.03 -15.60 -14.54
CA SER A 320 30.54 -16.10 -15.82
C SER A 320 29.45 -17.15 -15.60
N PHE A 321 28.24 -16.85 -16.05
CA PHE A 321 27.08 -17.71 -15.87
C PHE A 321 25.94 -17.34 -16.82
N TRP A 322 25.06 -18.31 -17.05
CA TRP A 322 23.71 -18.13 -17.55
C TRP A 322 22.71 -18.37 -16.43
N LYS A 323 21.87 -17.39 -16.11
CA LYS A 323 20.84 -17.46 -15.08
C LYS A 323 19.47 -17.32 -15.74
N SER A 324 18.60 -18.29 -15.54
CA SER A 324 17.22 -18.28 -16.05
C SER A 324 16.24 -18.44 -14.91
N GLU A 325 15.19 -17.64 -14.91
CA GLU A 325 14.10 -17.65 -13.93
C GLU A 325 12.76 -17.55 -14.67
N VAL A 326 11.83 -18.44 -14.33
CA VAL A 326 10.46 -18.46 -14.85
C VAL A 326 9.50 -18.32 -13.69
N GLU A 327 8.54 -17.41 -13.83
CA GLU A 327 7.47 -17.15 -12.89
C GLU A 327 6.13 -17.22 -13.62
N ALA A 328 5.20 -18.00 -13.07
CA ALA A 328 3.86 -18.16 -13.60
C ALA A 328 2.84 -18.04 -12.46
N GLN A 329 1.77 -17.30 -12.68
CA GLN A 329 0.66 -17.15 -11.74
C GLN A 329 -0.68 -17.24 -12.48
N GLY A 330 -1.66 -17.93 -11.89
CA GLY A 330 -3.04 -17.95 -12.35
C GLY A 330 -4.01 -17.54 -11.24
N ALA A 331 -5.12 -16.92 -11.62
CA ALA A 331 -6.24 -16.61 -10.76
C ALA A 331 -7.55 -17.08 -11.44
N ILE A 332 -8.34 -17.86 -10.72
CA ILE A 332 -9.59 -18.45 -11.21
C ILE A 332 -10.68 -18.22 -10.16
N PRO A 333 -11.81 -17.56 -10.51
CA PRO A 333 -12.92 -17.39 -9.59
C PRO A 333 -13.64 -18.72 -9.35
N ILE A 334 -14.04 -19.00 -8.11
CA ILE A 334 -14.76 -20.23 -7.75
C ILE A 334 -16.27 -19.95 -7.70
N PRO A 335 -17.08 -20.48 -8.64
CA PRO A 335 -18.53 -20.39 -8.55
C PRO A 335 -19.05 -21.31 -7.44
N ILE A 336 -19.88 -20.76 -6.54
CA ILE A 336 -20.56 -21.54 -5.50
C ILE A 336 -21.95 -21.94 -6.02
N PRO A 337 -22.30 -23.25 -6.04
CA PRO A 337 -23.63 -23.69 -6.44
C PRO A 337 -24.74 -23.00 -5.62
N GLY A 338 -25.70 -22.36 -6.30
CA GLY A 338 -26.84 -21.69 -5.68
C GLY A 338 -26.75 -20.17 -5.55
N VAL A 339 -25.57 -19.56 -5.77
CA VAL A 339 -25.43 -18.08 -5.77
C VAL A 339 -25.31 -17.57 -7.21
N LYS A 340 -26.20 -16.65 -7.62
CA LYS A 340 -26.11 -15.98 -8.93
C LYS A 340 -25.18 -14.77 -8.82
N GLY A 341 -24.08 -14.76 -9.59
CA GLY A 341 -23.12 -13.64 -9.68
C GLY A 341 -21.74 -13.97 -9.09
N ASN A 342 -20.87 -12.96 -9.03
CA ASN A 342 -19.51 -13.11 -8.51
C ASN A 342 -19.54 -13.33 -6.99
N THR A 343 -19.12 -14.52 -6.55
CA THR A 343 -19.13 -14.93 -5.14
C THR A 343 -18.03 -14.26 -4.30
N GLY A 344 -17.03 -13.65 -4.94
CA GLY A 344 -15.83 -13.11 -4.30
C GLY A 344 -14.75 -14.17 -3.97
N PHE A 345 -15.04 -15.46 -4.17
CA PHE A 345 -14.08 -16.55 -3.95
C PHE A 345 -13.16 -16.70 -5.16
N SER A 346 -11.85 -16.78 -4.93
CA SER A 346 -10.86 -16.98 -5.99
C SER A 346 -9.74 -17.92 -5.55
N LEU A 347 -9.45 -18.91 -6.38
CA LEU A 347 -8.25 -19.74 -6.27
C LEU A 347 -7.12 -19.03 -7.04
N THR A 348 -6.04 -18.73 -6.35
CA THR A 348 -4.82 -18.18 -6.96
C THR A 348 -3.72 -19.21 -6.82
N THR A 349 -3.06 -19.56 -7.92
CA THR A 349 -1.92 -20.49 -7.93
C THR A 349 -0.70 -19.79 -8.53
N GLY A 350 0.49 -20.19 -8.11
CA GLY A 350 1.71 -19.59 -8.64
C GLY A 350 2.91 -20.48 -8.42
N ALA A 351 3.80 -20.49 -9.41
CA ALA A 351 5.01 -21.28 -9.45
C ALA A 351 6.18 -20.43 -9.93
N ARG A 352 7.35 -20.66 -9.34
CA ARG A 352 8.65 -20.19 -9.82
C ARG A 352 9.63 -21.33 -9.93
N ALA A 353 10.48 -21.25 -10.94
CA ALA A 353 11.65 -22.10 -11.06
C ALA A 353 12.82 -21.26 -11.57
N GLY A 354 14.05 -21.64 -11.19
CA GLY A 354 15.23 -21.00 -11.71
C GLY A 354 16.44 -21.92 -11.72
N VAL A 355 17.33 -21.69 -12.68
CA VAL A 355 18.59 -22.42 -12.88
C VAL A 355 19.70 -21.42 -13.16
N LEU A 356 20.83 -21.59 -12.46
CA LEU A 356 22.07 -20.86 -12.64
C LEU A 356 23.12 -21.85 -13.15
N CYS A 357 23.51 -21.68 -14.41
CA CYS A 357 24.53 -22.48 -15.08
C CYS A 357 25.85 -21.70 -15.08
N PRO A 358 26.88 -22.07 -14.29
CA PRO A 358 28.20 -21.44 -14.40
C PRO A 358 28.82 -21.72 -15.77
N LEU A 359 29.38 -20.69 -16.40
CA LEU A 359 30.03 -20.76 -17.71
C LEU A 359 31.55 -20.59 -17.53
N GLY A 360 32.32 -21.01 -18.54
CA GLY A 360 33.76 -20.75 -18.57
C GLY A 360 34.06 -19.39 -19.17
N LEU A 361 35.00 -18.65 -18.58
CA LEU A 361 35.61 -17.49 -19.23
C LEU A 361 36.38 -17.97 -20.48
N ASP A 362 36.28 -17.29 -21.61
CA ASP A 362 36.90 -17.73 -22.88
C ASP A 362 38.43 -17.97 -22.79
N ALA A 363 39.12 -17.36 -21.83
CA ALA A 363 40.56 -17.55 -21.59
C ALA A 363 40.89 -18.70 -20.61
N ALA A 364 39.93 -19.18 -19.83
CA ALA A 364 40.13 -20.18 -18.78
C ALA A 364 39.17 -21.36 -18.97
N ARG A 365 39.70 -22.51 -19.42
CA ARG A 365 38.91 -23.75 -19.64
C ARG A 365 38.20 -24.31 -18.39
N LYS A 366 38.41 -23.72 -17.21
CA LYS A 366 37.72 -24.07 -15.96
C LYS A 366 36.50 -23.17 -15.78
N PRO A 367 35.28 -23.70 -15.60
CA PRO A 367 34.12 -22.89 -15.24
C PRO A 367 34.36 -22.23 -13.88
N GLN A 368 34.00 -20.95 -13.75
CA GLN A 368 33.99 -20.30 -12.44
C GLN A 368 32.68 -20.61 -11.74
N LEU A 369 32.77 -21.05 -10.49
CA LEU A 369 31.62 -21.42 -9.67
C LEU A 369 30.78 -20.17 -9.32
N SER A 370 29.51 -20.39 -9.00
CA SER A 370 28.62 -19.31 -8.56
C SER A 370 29.10 -18.73 -7.22
N ARG A 371 29.23 -17.40 -7.15
CA ARG A 371 29.45 -16.67 -5.89
C ARG A 371 28.13 -16.47 -5.16
N ILE A 372 28.18 -16.28 -3.85
CA ILE A 372 27.01 -16.04 -2.97
C ILE A 372 26.09 -14.91 -3.46
N ASN A 373 26.63 -13.86 -4.10
CA ASN A 373 25.87 -12.73 -4.65
C ASN A 373 24.95 -13.10 -5.82
N ASP A 374 25.30 -14.13 -6.61
CA ASP A 374 24.58 -14.53 -7.82
C ASP A 374 23.66 -15.73 -7.58
N ARG A 375 23.90 -16.54 -6.54
CA ARG A 375 23.06 -17.68 -6.15
C ARG A 375 21.64 -17.25 -5.77
N PHE A 376 20.69 -18.16 -5.99
CA PHE A 376 19.31 -17.98 -5.57
C PHE A 376 19.15 -18.20 -4.05
N GLN A 377 18.16 -17.56 -3.42
CA GLN A 377 17.90 -17.62 -1.97
C GLN A 377 16.40 -17.73 -1.70
N LEU A 378 15.92 -18.85 -1.15
CA LEU A 378 14.48 -19.13 -1.10
C LEU A 378 13.93 -19.03 0.33
N GLY A 379 12.74 -18.43 0.47
CA GLY A 379 12.00 -18.36 1.74
C GLY A 379 11.91 -16.97 2.36
N GLY A 380 10.86 -16.76 3.16
CA GLY A 380 10.49 -15.47 3.73
C GLY A 380 8.98 -15.22 3.63
N PRO A 381 8.47 -14.08 4.16
CA PRO A 381 7.05 -13.74 4.13
C PRO A 381 6.48 -13.49 2.72
N THR A 382 7.37 -13.29 1.75
CA THR A 382 7.06 -12.99 0.36
C THR A 382 7.03 -14.26 -0.48
N ASP A 383 8.14 -15.00 -0.42
CA ASP A 383 8.40 -16.21 -1.17
C ASP A 383 7.69 -17.42 -0.54
N VAL A 384 8.45 -18.40 -0.03
CA VAL A 384 7.90 -19.51 0.72
C VAL A 384 7.64 -19.05 2.16
N ARG A 385 6.46 -18.43 2.37
CA ARG A 385 5.88 -18.13 3.68
C ARG A 385 5.96 -19.32 4.63
N GLY A 386 6.13 -19.04 5.93
CA GLY A 386 6.34 -20.04 6.97
C GLY A 386 7.82 -20.36 7.23
N PHE A 387 8.72 -19.92 6.35
CA PHE A 387 10.17 -20.03 6.54
C PHE A 387 10.78 -18.66 6.82
N ARG A 388 11.92 -18.64 7.52
CA ARG A 388 12.73 -17.42 7.71
C ARG A 388 13.18 -16.88 6.34
N LEU A 389 13.53 -15.59 6.29
CA LEU A 389 14.11 -14.97 5.10
C LEU A 389 15.34 -15.75 4.64
N SER A 390 15.37 -16.13 3.36
CA SER A 390 16.39 -17.01 2.76
C SER A 390 16.56 -18.36 3.47
N GLY A 391 15.50 -18.84 4.14
CA GLY A 391 15.57 -19.98 5.06
C GLY A 391 15.56 -21.37 4.43
N ILE A 392 15.22 -21.53 3.15
CA ILE A 392 15.21 -22.81 2.43
C ILE A 392 16.44 -22.89 1.54
N GLY A 393 17.24 -23.94 1.70
CA GLY A 393 18.37 -24.27 0.83
C GLY A 393 19.64 -24.68 1.58
N PRO A 394 20.77 -24.76 0.87
CA PRO A 394 22.08 -25.09 1.45
C PRO A 394 22.49 -24.08 2.53
N ARG A 395 23.00 -24.61 3.66
CA ARG A 395 23.49 -23.83 4.79
C ARG A 395 24.83 -24.35 5.28
N GLU A 396 25.64 -23.46 5.83
CA GLU A 396 26.88 -23.79 6.52
C GLU A 396 26.91 -23.07 7.87
N GLY A 397 26.73 -23.83 8.96
CA GLY A 397 26.51 -23.25 10.29
C GLY A 397 25.22 -22.41 10.34
N PRO A 398 25.26 -21.15 10.81
CA PRO A 398 24.09 -20.27 10.83
C PRO A 398 23.74 -19.69 9.44
N ASP A 399 24.69 -19.67 8.49
CA ASP A 399 24.57 -18.90 7.25
C ASP A 399 23.85 -19.68 6.14
N ALA A 400 22.93 -18.99 5.45
CA ALA A 400 22.26 -19.46 4.25
C ALA A 400 23.07 -19.07 3.01
N LEU A 401 23.72 -20.06 2.38
CA LEU A 401 24.63 -19.86 1.23
C LEU A 401 23.90 -19.70 -0.11
N GLY A 402 22.60 -19.98 -0.14
CA GLY A 402 21.83 -20.06 -1.37
C GLY A 402 22.17 -21.29 -2.22
N GLY A 403 21.57 -21.37 -3.41
CA GLY A 403 21.74 -22.48 -4.35
C GLY A 403 21.56 -22.04 -5.80
N ASP A 404 21.79 -22.98 -6.71
CA ASP A 404 21.86 -22.73 -8.15
C ASP A 404 20.60 -23.21 -8.89
N VAL A 405 19.85 -24.14 -8.30
CA VAL A 405 18.60 -24.67 -8.87
C VAL A 405 17.51 -24.59 -7.82
N PHE A 406 16.37 -23.99 -8.18
CA PHE A 406 15.22 -23.89 -7.28
C PHE A 406 13.88 -24.10 -7.98
N ALA A 407 12.91 -24.56 -7.20
CA ALA A 407 11.50 -24.56 -7.56
C ALA A 407 10.67 -24.21 -6.33
N ALA A 408 9.62 -23.41 -6.53
CA ALA A 408 8.67 -23.04 -5.50
C ALA A 408 7.27 -22.97 -6.10
N CYS A 409 6.27 -23.49 -5.38
CA CYS A 409 4.87 -23.45 -5.80
C CYS A 409 4.00 -22.99 -4.64
N SER A 410 2.81 -22.49 -4.97
CA SER A 410 1.85 -22.01 -3.98
C SER A 410 0.43 -22.04 -4.53
N ALA A 411 -0.52 -22.22 -3.62
CA ALA A 411 -1.94 -22.09 -3.86
C ALA A 411 -2.54 -21.29 -2.71
N ASN A 412 -3.34 -20.26 -3.02
CA ASN A 412 -4.18 -19.57 -2.06
C ASN A 412 -5.65 -19.66 -2.46
N LEU A 413 -6.48 -19.99 -1.49
CA LEU A 413 -7.91 -19.73 -1.54
C LEU A 413 -8.17 -18.37 -0.88
N LEU A 414 -8.67 -17.42 -1.66
CA LEU A 414 -9.12 -16.11 -1.20
C LEU A 414 -10.64 -16.13 -1.05
N CYS A 415 -11.14 -15.82 0.14
CA CYS A 415 -12.57 -15.76 0.47
C CYS A 415 -12.95 -14.36 0.95
N PRO A 416 -14.13 -13.82 0.62
CA PRO A 416 -14.64 -12.62 1.27
C PRO A 416 -14.95 -12.91 2.74
N LEU A 417 -14.92 -11.89 3.59
CA LEU A 417 -15.34 -12.03 4.99
C LEU A 417 -16.84 -12.34 5.07
N PRO A 418 -17.27 -13.28 5.96
CA PRO A 418 -18.68 -13.60 6.11
C PRO A 418 -19.47 -12.36 6.56
N ARG A 419 -20.64 -12.13 5.94
CA ARG A 419 -21.53 -10.95 6.14
C ARG A 419 -21.01 -9.60 5.63
N VAL A 420 -19.77 -9.51 5.16
CA VAL A 420 -19.13 -8.21 4.80
C VAL A 420 -19.28 -7.86 3.31
N GLY A 421 -19.63 -8.82 2.46
CA GLY A 421 -19.85 -8.63 1.01
C GLY A 421 -18.57 -8.80 0.17
N ALA A 422 -18.73 -9.13 -1.12
CA ALA A 422 -17.61 -9.38 -2.03
C ALA A 422 -16.85 -8.11 -2.46
N GLU A 423 -17.50 -6.94 -2.38
CA GLU A 423 -16.99 -5.65 -2.81
C GLU A 423 -15.93 -5.03 -1.88
N LYS A 424 -15.80 -5.51 -0.63
CA LYS A 424 -14.81 -4.94 0.30
C LYS A 424 -13.40 -5.46 -0.02
N PRO A 425 -12.35 -4.61 0.08
CA PRO A 425 -10.96 -4.99 -0.22
C PRO A 425 -10.32 -5.96 0.80
N LEU A 426 -11.06 -6.40 1.82
CA LEU A 426 -10.58 -7.27 2.89
C LEU A 426 -11.04 -8.72 2.66
N ARG A 427 -10.07 -9.61 2.40
CA ARG A 427 -10.31 -11.05 2.16
C ARG A 427 -9.59 -11.92 3.20
N LEU A 428 -10.21 -13.04 3.55
CA LEU A 428 -9.54 -14.16 4.20
C LEU A 428 -8.68 -14.90 3.16
N GLN A 429 -7.49 -15.35 3.56
CA GLN A 429 -6.58 -16.11 2.73
C GLN A 429 -6.21 -17.41 3.44
N ALA A 430 -6.59 -18.56 2.90
CA ALA A 430 -5.96 -19.83 3.23
C ALA A 430 -4.87 -20.11 2.17
N PHE A 431 -3.70 -20.59 2.58
CA PHE A 431 -2.61 -20.86 1.63
C PHE A 431 -1.80 -22.10 1.97
N VAL A 432 -1.28 -22.72 0.92
CA VAL A 432 -0.23 -23.75 0.98
C VAL A 432 0.90 -23.28 0.07
N ASN A 433 2.10 -23.20 0.63
CA ASN A 433 3.34 -22.90 -0.07
C ASN A 433 4.26 -24.12 0.01
N CYS A 434 5.03 -24.37 -1.04
CA CYS A 434 6.12 -25.32 -1.02
C CYS A 434 7.32 -24.81 -1.81
N GLY A 435 8.52 -25.27 -1.47
CA GLY A 435 9.72 -24.95 -2.24
C GLY A 435 10.94 -25.76 -1.85
N ARG A 436 11.90 -25.80 -2.77
CA ARG A 436 13.18 -26.48 -2.60
C ARG A 436 14.26 -25.73 -3.39
N LEU A 437 15.44 -25.62 -2.78
CA LEU A 437 16.62 -24.93 -3.32
C LEU A 437 17.83 -25.85 -3.11
N LEU A 438 18.60 -26.09 -4.18
CA LEU A 438 19.76 -26.98 -4.20
C LEU A 438 20.96 -26.27 -4.80
N SER A 439 22.16 -26.55 -4.29
CA SER A 439 23.43 -26.17 -4.92
C SER A 439 23.87 -27.25 -5.92
N LEU A 440 24.64 -26.88 -6.93
CA LEU A 440 25.23 -27.86 -7.85
C LEU A 440 26.16 -28.82 -7.11
N LYS A 441 25.92 -30.12 -7.29
CA LYS A 441 26.78 -31.21 -6.80
C LYS A 441 27.09 -32.17 -7.94
N THR A 442 28.37 -32.50 -8.12
CA THR A 442 28.78 -33.62 -8.97
C THR A 442 28.66 -34.93 -8.17
N GLN A 443 28.45 -36.07 -8.84
CA GLN A 443 28.24 -37.39 -8.22
C GLN A 443 29.32 -37.80 -7.19
N ASN A 444 30.54 -37.27 -7.30
CA ASN A 444 31.66 -37.50 -6.39
C ASN A 444 31.72 -36.54 -5.18
N GLY A 445 30.70 -35.70 -4.97
CA GLY A 445 30.68 -34.67 -3.91
C GLY A 445 31.71 -33.53 -4.10
N LYS A 446 32.40 -33.50 -5.24
CA LYS A 446 33.40 -32.48 -5.60
C LYS A 446 32.77 -31.41 -6.51
N LEU A 447 33.42 -30.25 -6.58
CA LEU A 447 33.02 -29.14 -7.45
C LEU A 447 33.34 -29.48 -8.92
N PRO A 448 32.46 -29.15 -9.89
CA PRO A 448 32.68 -29.43 -11.30
C PRO A 448 33.88 -28.64 -11.86
N SER A 449 34.71 -29.31 -12.67
CA SER A 449 36.00 -28.80 -13.16
C SER A 449 36.01 -28.50 -14.67
N THR A 450 35.06 -29.08 -15.41
CA THR A 450 34.91 -28.99 -16.86
C THR A 450 33.47 -28.59 -17.22
N GLN A 451 33.27 -27.84 -18.33
CA GLN A 451 31.92 -27.42 -18.76
C GLN A 451 30.93 -28.57 -18.99
N GLY A 452 31.39 -29.74 -19.46
CA GLY A 452 30.55 -30.94 -19.57
C GLY A 452 30.04 -31.42 -18.21
N GLU A 453 30.95 -31.54 -17.22
CA GLU A 453 30.60 -31.91 -15.84
C GLU A 453 29.61 -30.92 -15.19
N VAL A 454 29.69 -29.63 -15.56
CA VAL A 454 28.70 -28.63 -15.12
C VAL A 454 27.31 -28.97 -15.66
N MET A 455 27.17 -29.22 -16.97
CA MET A 455 25.88 -29.58 -17.57
C MET A 455 25.31 -30.87 -16.97
N ASP A 456 26.14 -31.90 -16.81
CA ASP A 456 25.73 -33.15 -16.16
C ASP A 456 25.31 -32.93 -14.70
N SER A 457 26.01 -32.07 -13.95
CA SER A 457 25.63 -31.71 -12.57
C SER A 457 24.33 -30.91 -12.50
N ILE A 458 24.02 -30.06 -13.49
CA ILE A 458 22.74 -29.34 -13.58
C ILE A 458 21.61 -30.34 -13.83
N PHE A 459 21.75 -31.24 -14.81
CA PHE A 459 20.73 -32.26 -15.07
C PHE A 459 20.52 -33.18 -13.88
N ALA A 460 21.60 -33.61 -13.20
CA ALA A 460 21.53 -34.35 -11.95
C ALA A 460 20.76 -33.57 -10.86
N THR A 461 21.11 -32.32 -10.59
CA THR A 461 20.46 -31.47 -9.58
C THR A 461 18.98 -31.20 -9.91
N VAL A 462 18.63 -31.00 -11.19
CA VAL A 462 17.25 -30.85 -11.66
C VAL A 462 16.44 -32.15 -11.51
N SER A 463 17.08 -33.31 -11.64
CA SER A 463 16.46 -34.60 -11.33
C SER A 463 16.30 -34.83 -9.82
N GLU A 464 17.31 -34.49 -9.02
CA GLU A 464 17.29 -34.56 -7.55
C GLU A 464 16.14 -33.73 -6.97
N LEU A 465 15.88 -32.56 -7.56
CA LEU A 465 14.76 -31.68 -7.20
C LEU A 465 13.38 -32.37 -7.30
N LYS A 466 13.23 -33.41 -8.14
CA LYS A 466 12.00 -34.22 -8.23
C LYS A 466 11.96 -35.41 -7.27
N ASN A 467 13.11 -35.88 -6.79
CA ASN A 467 13.22 -37.16 -6.08
C ASN A 467 12.88 -37.06 -4.59
N GLU A 468 13.17 -35.95 -3.92
CA GLU A 468 12.80 -35.69 -2.52
C GLU A 468 11.70 -34.63 -2.42
N LEU A 469 10.88 -34.73 -1.36
CA LEU A 469 9.76 -33.84 -1.12
C LEU A 469 10.24 -32.39 -0.86
N PRO A 470 9.57 -31.36 -1.44
CA PRO A 470 9.87 -29.97 -1.14
C PRO A 470 9.44 -29.61 0.29
N SER A 471 10.10 -28.62 0.90
CA SER A 471 9.67 -28.08 2.19
C SER A 471 8.31 -27.39 2.02
N MET A 472 7.33 -27.72 2.87
CA MET A 472 5.96 -27.22 2.77
C MET A 472 5.58 -26.38 3.99
N ALA A 473 4.70 -25.40 3.79
CA ALA A 473 4.06 -24.65 4.87
C ALA A 473 2.61 -24.35 4.48
N ALA A 474 1.70 -24.48 5.43
CA ALA A 474 0.31 -24.07 5.26
C ALA A 474 -0.07 -23.02 6.31
N GLY A 475 -1.01 -22.14 5.96
CA GLY A 475 -1.36 -21.02 6.81
C GLY A 475 -2.71 -20.40 6.48
N LEU A 476 -3.15 -19.54 7.40
CA LEU A 476 -4.32 -18.69 7.29
C LEU A 476 -3.88 -17.23 7.42
N GLY A 477 -4.66 -16.30 6.89
CA GLY A 477 -4.37 -14.88 6.98
C GLY A 477 -5.52 -13.98 6.56
N LEU A 478 -5.30 -12.70 6.77
CA LEU A 478 -6.14 -11.60 6.32
C LEU A 478 -5.34 -10.75 5.32
N VAL A 479 -5.96 -10.45 4.19
CA VAL A 479 -5.39 -9.67 3.10
C VAL A 479 -6.27 -8.45 2.86
N TYR A 480 -5.67 -7.27 2.94
CA TYR A 480 -6.30 -6.00 2.59
C TYR A 480 -5.65 -5.43 1.32
N ALA A 481 -6.45 -5.27 0.27
CA ALA A 481 -6.03 -4.62 -0.97
C ALA A 481 -6.21 -3.10 -0.87
N HIS A 482 -5.15 -2.39 -0.48
CA HIS A 482 -5.08 -0.95 -0.65
C HIS A 482 -4.76 -0.63 -2.13
N PRO A 483 -5.29 0.45 -2.74
CA PRO A 483 -5.03 0.78 -4.15
C PRO A 483 -3.55 0.93 -4.55
N ALA A 484 -2.67 1.13 -3.56
CA ALA A 484 -1.22 1.24 -3.77
C ALA A 484 -0.39 0.09 -3.17
N ALA A 485 -1.00 -0.83 -2.38
CA ALA A 485 -0.26 -1.87 -1.65
C ALA A 485 -1.15 -3.03 -1.20
N ARG A 486 -0.58 -4.22 -1.07
CA ARG A 486 -1.25 -5.36 -0.43
C ARG A 486 -0.73 -5.52 1.00
N LEU A 487 -1.58 -5.27 1.99
CA LEU A 487 -1.26 -5.57 3.39
C LEU A 487 -1.73 -6.99 3.69
N ALA A 488 -0.86 -7.84 4.24
CA ALA A 488 -1.17 -9.21 4.58
C ALA A 488 -0.70 -9.55 6.00
N LEU A 489 -1.63 -9.99 6.84
CA LEU A 489 -1.34 -10.53 8.17
C LEU A 489 -1.57 -12.04 8.10
N GLN A 490 -0.55 -12.85 8.36
CA GLN A 490 -0.58 -14.29 8.11
C GLN A 490 0.01 -15.06 9.28
N THR A 491 -0.59 -16.21 9.57
CA THR A 491 -0.05 -17.24 10.47
C THR A 491 0.15 -18.52 9.68
N SER A 492 1.30 -19.15 9.82
CA SER A 492 1.70 -20.32 9.02
C SER A 492 2.50 -21.29 9.86
N ASN A 493 2.22 -22.57 9.69
CA ASN A 493 3.00 -23.64 10.30
C ASN A 493 3.87 -24.33 9.22
N PRO A 494 5.20 -24.32 9.34
CA PRO A 494 6.07 -25.08 8.45
C PRO A 494 6.00 -26.57 8.79
N TYR A 495 5.74 -27.40 7.77
CA TYR A 495 5.72 -28.85 7.90
C TYR A 495 7.04 -29.40 7.34
N LEU A 496 7.91 -29.83 8.25
CA LEU A 496 9.13 -30.56 7.93
C LEU A 496 8.96 -32.03 8.29
N GLU A 497 8.75 -32.87 7.26
CA GLU A 497 8.93 -34.33 7.14
C GLU A 497 8.38 -35.33 8.20
N TYR A 498 8.34 -35.00 9.49
CA TYR A 498 8.14 -35.96 10.59
C TYR A 498 6.68 -36.31 10.96
N TYR A 499 5.67 -35.65 10.38
CA TYR A 499 4.25 -35.85 10.77
C TYR A 499 3.28 -36.24 9.63
N LEU A 500 3.77 -36.39 8.39
CA LEU A 500 2.92 -36.62 7.21
C LEU A 500 2.58 -38.09 6.91
N SER A 501 2.76 -39.00 7.87
CA SER A 501 2.52 -40.44 7.67
C SER A 501 1.03 -40.84 7.60
N THR A 502 0.12 -40.10 8.25
CA THR A 502 -1.24 -40.63 8.53
C THR A 502 -2.41 -39.72 8.15
N THR A 503 -2.27 -38.39 8.21
CA THR A 503 -3.41 -37.46 7.99
C THR A 503 -3.48 -36.88 6.57
N ALA A 504 -2.34 -36.61 5.93
CA ALA A 504 -2.32 -36.05 4.58
C ALA A 504 -2.73 -37.06 3.49
N THR A 505 -2.47 -38.35 3.70
CA THR A 505 -2.89 -39.43 2.80
C THR A 505 -4.41 -39.49 2.66
N LEU A 506 -5.15 -39.21 3.74
CA LEU A 506 -6.62 -39.10 3.73
C LEU A 506 -7.11 -37.83 3.02
N PHE A 507 -6.43 -36.70 3.19
CA PHE A 507 -6.82 -35.44 2.54
C PHE A 507 -6.55 -35.44 1.03
N ILE A 508 -5.41 -35.99 0.60
CA ILE A 508 -5.03 -36.10 -0.81
C ILE A 508 -5.89 -37.18 -1.52
N SER A 509 -6.19 -38.31 -0.87
CA SER A 509 -7.09 -39.31 -1.46
C SER A 509 -8.54 -38.81 -1.54
N ALA A 510 -9.02 -38.00 -0.60
CA ALA A 510 -10.33 -37.34 -0.70
C ALA A 510 -10.40 -36.38 -1.90
N LEU A 511 -9.35 -35.57 -2.10
CA LEU A 511 -9.25 -34.64 -3.24
C LEU A 511 -9.17 -35.37 -4.58
N ILE A 512 -8.41 -36.47 -4.68
CA ILE A 512 -8.32 -37.27 -5.90
C ILE A 512 -9.64 -38.01 -6.16
N SER A 513 -10.28 -38.58 -5.13
CA SER A 513 -11.56 -39.30 -5.24
C SER A 513 -12.68 -38.44 -5.83
N GLN A 514 -12.78 -37.16 -5.42
CA GLN A 514 -13.77 -36.23 -5.98
C GLN A 514 -13.54 -35.86 -7.45
N THR A 515 -12.33 -36.03 -8.00
CA THR A 515 -12.08 -35.77 -9.44
C THR A 515 -12.55 -36.92 -10.35
N HIS A 516 -12.72 -38.14 -9.83
CA HIS A 516 -13.11 -39.30 -10.64
C HIS A 516 -14.61 -39.39 -10.95
N SER A 517 -15.48 -38.66 -10.25
CA SER A 517 -16.93 -38.71 -10.47
C SER A 517 -17.44 -37.94 -11.70
N PHE A 518 -16.60 -37.18 -12.40
CA PHE A 518 -17.00 -36.42 -13.61
C PHE A 518 -16.77 -37.13 -14.94
N THR A 519 -16.19 -38.34 -14.95
CA THR A 519 -15.75 -39.04 -16.17
C THR A 519 -16.65 -40.23 -16.54
N VAL A 520 -17.96 -40.00 -16.70
CA VAL A 520 -18.91 -41.04 -17.18
C VAL A 520 -19.76 -40.60 -18.38
N TYR A 521 -20.04 -39.31 -18.56
CA TYR A 521 -20.85 -38.80 -19.69
C TYR A 521 -20.04 -38.33 -20.90
N LYS A 522 -19.26 -39.22 -21.53
CA LYS A 522 -18.80 -38.99 -22.91
C LYS A 522 -18.41 -40.28 -23.66
N ARG A 523 -19.39 -40.95 -24.27
CA ARG A 523 -19.12 -42.02 -25.26
C ARG A 523 -20.22 -42.19 -26.29
N TYR A 524 -20.39 -41.22 -27.21
CA TYR A 524 -20.85 -41.46 -28.59
C TYR A 524 -20.42 -40.31 -29.51
N LEU A 525 -20.09 -40.69 -30.76
CA LEU A 525 -19.89 -39.90 -31.98
C LEU A 525 -18.73 -38.88 -32.12
N ILE A 526 -17.82 -39.27 -33.03
CA ILE A 526 -16.97 -38.55 -33.99
C ILE A 526 -17.27 -39.30 -35.33
N PRO A 527 -17.26 -38.75 -36.58
CA PRO A 527 -16.48 -37.60 -37.10
C PRO A 527 -17.19 -36.56 -38.01
N ALA A 528 -16.44 -35.49 -38.31
CA ALA A 528 -16.29 -34.73 -39.57
C ALA A 528 -17.50 -34.24 -40.41
N VAL A 529 -17.41 -32.99 -40.88
CA VAL A 529 -17.42 -32.58 -42.31
C VAL A 529 -17.07 -31.08 -42.41
N MET A 530 -16.48 -30.65 -43.54
CA MET A 530 -16.22 -29.24 -43.85
C MET A 530 -17.24 -28.67 -44.86
N ALA A 531 -17.30 -27.33 -44.89
CA ALA A 531 -17.77 -26.46 -45.98
C ALA A 531 -19.27 -26.06 -46.05
N GLN A 532 -19.44 -24.76 -46.33
CA GLN A 532 -20.59 -24.06 -46.94
C GLN A 532 -21.96 -24.12 -46.24
N PHE A 533 -22.40 -22.99 -45.68
CA PHE A 533 -23.50 -22.18 -46.25
C PHE A 533 -23.47 -20.74 -45.66
N TYR A 534 -24.05 -19.77 -46.38
CA TYR A 534 -24.04 -18.32 -46.08
C TYR A 534 -25.44 -17.81 -45.70
N SER A 535 -25.51 -16.60 -45.11
CA SER A 535 -26.72 -15.79 -44.76
C SER A 535 -27.63 -16.33 -43.61
N GLN A 536 -28.34 -15.50 -42.80
CA GLN A 536 -28.52 -14.03 -42.74
C GLN A 536 -28.82 -13.53 -41.28
N HIS A 537 -28.77 -12.21 -41.04
CA HIS A 537 -28.92 -11.45 -39.76
C HIS A 537 -30.19 -11.74 -38.91
N GLN A 538 -30.30 -11.50 -37.59
CA GLN A 538 -30.06 -10.27 -36.76
C GLN A 538 -29.45 -10.61 -35.38
N GLN A 539 -28.34 -10.03 -34.89
CA GLN A 539 -28.17 -8.67 -34.31
C GLN A 539 -29.00 -8.32 -33.06
N GLN A 540 -28.40 -8.54 -31.87
CA GLN A 540 -28.49 -7.62 -30.71
C GLN A 540 -27.06 -7.38 -30.18
N GLN A 541 -26.73 -6.12 -29.91
CA GLN A 541 -25.35 -5.65 -29.77
C GLN A 541 -24.80 -5.76 -28.33
N GLN A 542 -23.58 -6.25 -28.19
CA GLN A 542 -22.70 -5.99 -27.04
C GLN A 542 -21.69 -4.89 -27.41
N PRO A 543 -21.44 -3.88 -26.56
CA PRO A 543 -20.28 -3.00 -26.72
C PRO A 543 -19.01 -3.70 -26.23
N TYR A 544 -17.99 -3.76 -27.08
CA TYR A 544 -16.68 -4.35 -26.79
C TYR A 544 -15.69 -3.26 -26.38
N GLY A 545 -14.72 -3.61 -25.52
CA GLY A 545 -13.35 -3.10 -25.62
C GLY A 545 -13.00 -1.80 -24.89
N ALA A 546 -12.52 -1.93 -23.65
CA ALA A 546 -11.52 -1.03 -23.05
C ALA A 546 -10.63 -1.83 -22.10
N GLY A 547 -9.45 -2.25 -22.55
CA GLY A 547 -8.47 -2.97 -21.74
C GLY A 547 -7.51 -2.02 -21.02
N PRO A 548 -7.42 -1.99 -19.68
CA PRO A 548 -6.43 -1.19 -18.97
C PRO A 548 -5.10 -1.94 -18.87
N GLN A 549 -4.00 -1.34 -19.34
CA GLN A 549 -2.65 -1.81 -19.02
C GLN A 549 -2.40 -1.68 -17.51
N GLN A 550 -2.38 -2.78 -16.77
CA GLN A 550 -2.09 -2.80 -15.34
C GLN A 550 -0.60 -3.14 -15.08
N GLN A 551 0.01 -2.40 -14.16
CA GLN A 551 1.39 -2.64 -13.71
C GLN A 551 1.41 -3.81 -12.71
N SER A 552 2.26 -4.79 -12.98
CA SER A 552 2.28 -6.10 -12.34
C SER A 552 2.76 -6.09 -10.87
N ALA A 553 1.85 -6.40 -9.93
CA ALA A 553 2.09 -6.41 -8.49
C ALA A 553 1.72 -7.74 -7.81
N HIS A 554 2.02 -8.85 -8.51
CA HIS A 554 2.30 -10.19 -7.98
C HIS A 554 1.50 -10.63 -6.73
N ASN A 555 0.41 -11.38 -6.90
CA ASN A 555 -0.36 -11.86 -5.74
C ASN A 555 0.21 -13.13 -5.07
N LEU A 556 1.32 -13.64 -5.59
CA LEU A 556 2.18 -14.61 -4.92
C LEU A 556 3.59 -14.05 -5.06
N GLN A 557 3.98 -13.16 -4.14
CA GLN A 557 5.19 -12.34 -4.25
C GLN A 557 6.46 -13.14 -3.97
N PHE A 558 6.76 -14.16 -4.76
CA PHE A 558 8.09 -14.75 -4.71
C PHE A 558 9.07 -13.83 -5.47
N TYR A 559 9.99 -13.14 -4.78
CA TYR A 559 10.85 -12.11 -5.41
C TYR A 559 12.06 -12.68 -6.16
N PRO A 560 12.57 -11.99 -7.19
CA PRO A 560 13.78 -12.37 -7.91
C PRO A 560 14.95 -12.64 -6.97
N THR A 561 15.55 -13.81 -7.14
CA THR A 561 16.55 -14.35 -6.23
C THR A 561 17.96 -14.00 -6.72
N SER A 562 18.14 -12.71 -6.98
CA SER A 562 19.43 -12.03 -7.18
C SER A 562 19.30 -10.65 -6.54
N TYR A 563 20.23 -10.28 -5.66
CA TYR A 563 20.30 -8.90 -5.19
C TYR A 563 20.87 -8.01 -6.28
N SER A 564 20.00 -7.55 -7.19
CA SER A 564 20.22 -6.26 -7.82
C SER A 564 20.04 -5.17 -6.76
N SER A 565 21.01 -4.27 -6.71
CA SER A 565 21.05 -3.04 -5.91
C SER A 565 19.70 -2.32 -5.79
N VAL A 566 19.45 -1.73 -4.61
CA VAL A 566 18.12 -1.36 -4.11
C VAL A 566 17.43 -0.25 -4.93
N SER A 567 16.32 -0.63 -5.58
CA SER A 567 15.35 0.28 -6.21
C SER A 567 13.95 0.09 -5.61
N GLY A 568 13.54 0.93 -4.65
CA GLY A 568 12.24 0.79 -3.95
C GLY A 568 11.50 2.12 -3.72
N HIS A 569 10.18 2.14 -3.96
CA HIS A 569 9.27 3.28 -3.74
C HIS A 569 7.87 2.77 -3.40
N THR A 570 7.28 3.24 -2.29
CA THR A 570 5.87 3.01 -1.90
C THR A 570 5.43 4.08 -0.88
N THR A 571 4.56 5.03 -1.25
CA THR A 571 4.09 6.13 -0.34
C THR A 571 2.58 6.09 -0.13
N PRO A 572 2.09 6.27 1.11
CA PRO A 572 0.72 6.73 1.36
C PRO A 572 0.65 8.27 1.43
N SER A 573 -0.35 8.83 0.76
CA SER A 573 -0.98 10.16 0.96
C SER A 573 -0.11 11.43 1.08
N GLN A 574 -0.36 12.39 0.19
CA GLN A 574 -0.63 13.76 0.62
C GLN A 574 -1.97 14.23 0.01
N ALA A 575 -2.79 14.90 0.81
CA ALA A 575 -4.10 15.41 0.41
C ALA A 575 -3.97 16.83 -0.16
N THR A 576 -4.75 17.12 -1.20
CA THR A 576 -4.87 18.46 -1.78
C THR A 576 -5.50 19.43 -0.77
N TYR A 577 -4.90 20.60 -0.61
CA TYR A 577 -5.38 21.68 0.24
C TYR A 577 -6.58 22.39 -0.43
N GLY A 578 -7.67 22.60 0.30
CA GLY A 578 -8.86 23.29 -0.22
C GLY A 578 -8.90 24.78 0.15
N GLY A 579 -9.29 25.62 -0.81
CA GLY A 579 -9.58 27.04 -0.61
C GLY A 579 -10.89 27.42 -1.33
N TYR A 580 -11.71 28.28 -0.71
CA TYR A 580 -13.07 28.61 -1.14
C TYR A 580 -13.11 29.67 -2.27
N GLY A 581 -14.06 29.52 -3.22
CA GLY A 581 -14.81 30.66 -3.75
C GLY A 581 -15.09 30.74 -5.27
N VAL A 582 -16.40 30.79 -5.60
CA VAL A 582 -17.03 31.28 -6.85
C VAL A 582 -17.12 30.29 -8.03
N ALA A 583 -18.23 30.38 -8.79
CA ALA A 583 -18.78 29.31 -9.63
C ALA A 583 -19.09 29.71 -11.08
N SER A 584 -18.95 28.78 -12.03
CA SER A 584 -19.64 28.77 -13.33
C SER A 584 -19.53 27.42 -14.09
N GLY A 585 -20.63 26.99 -14.73
CA GLY A 585 -20.59 26.33 -16.06
C GLY A 585 -20.17 24.85 -16.23
N SER A 586 -21.05 23.91 -15.86
CA SER A 586 -21.39 22.64 -16.57
C SER A 586 -20.46 22.02 -17.64
N GLY A 587 -20.00 20.77 -17.41
CA GLY A 587 -19.47 19.83 -18.42
C GLY A 587 -19.09 18.46 -17.82
N PRO A 588 -19.17 17.31 -18.52
CA PRO A 588 -19.07 15.98 -17.89
C PRO A 588 -17.64 15.63 -17.43
N GLY A 589 -17.45 15.45 -16.12
CA GLY A 589 -16.14 15.29 -15.50
C GLY A 589 -15.55 13.87 -15.58
N PHE A 590 -14.57 13.67 -16.46
CA PHE A 590 -13.69 12.50 -16.43
C PHE A 590 -12.53 12.71 -15.44
N SER A 591 -12.14 11.67 -14.70
CA SER A 591 -11.16 11.78 -13.61
C SER A 591 -9.70 11.61 -14.07
N VAL A 592 -8.85 12.54 -13.62
CA VAL A 592 -7.43 12.66 -13.97
C VAL A 592 -6.57 11.56 -13.33
N GLY A 593 -6.17 10.55 -14.10
CA GLY A 593 -5.17 9.54 -13.71
C GLY A 593 -3.75 9.91 -14.16
N GLY A 594 -2.80 10.07 -13.25
CA GLY A 594 -1.37 10.18 -13.57
C GLY A 594 -0.63 8.87 -13.29
N GLY A 595 0.13 8.37 -14.26
CA GLY A 595 0.61 6.98 -14.31
C GLY A 595 2.03 6.81 -14.88
N GLY A 596 3.02 7.50 -14.30
CA GLY A 596 4.44 7.31 -14.64
C GLY A 596 4.98 5.95 -14.19
N SER A 597 5.31 5.08 -15.15
CA SER A 597 5.60 3.64 -14.94
C SER A 597 7.02 3.33 -14.43
N GLY A 598 7.37 3.80 -13.23
CA GLY A 598 8.56 3.34 -12.51
C GLY A 598 8.31 2.04 -11.74
N VAL A 599 8.79 0.90 -12.24
CA VAL A 599 8.67 -0.40 -11.55
C VAL A 599 9.80 -0.51 -10.50
N ALA A 600 9.44 -0.41 -9.22
CA ALA A 600 10.35 -0.50 -8.08
C ALA A 600 9.82 -1.52 -7.06
N GLY A 601 10.55 -2.62 -6.86
CA GLY A 601 10.15 -3.69 -5.95
C GLY A 601 10.61 -3.39 -4.52
N GLY A 602 9.68 -3.04 -3.63
CA GLY A 602 9.95 -2.85 -2.21
C GLY A 602 10.09 -4.17 -1.45
N TYR A 603 10.89 -4.17 -0.38
CA TYR A 603 11.11 -5.31 0.52
C TYR A 603 11.35 -4.79 1.95
N GLY A 604 11.07 -5.60 2.98
CA GLY A 604 11.43 -5.28 4.36
C GLY A 604 12.05 -6.43 5.22
N ALA A 605 12.97 -6.14 6.17
CA ALA A 605 13.37 -6.83 7.43
C ALA A 605 14.23 -5.95 8.40
N ALA A 606 13.89 -5.81 9.70
CA ALA A 606 14.32 -4.75 10.65
C ALA A 606 14.06 -5.01 12.17
N ALA A 607 13.99 -3.89 12.91
CA ALA A 607 13.57 -3.58 14.27
C ALA A 607 13.40 -4.73 15.29
N PHE A 608 14.12 -4.71 16.40
CA PHE A 608 15.38 -4.02 16.73
C PHE A 608 15.97 -4.79 17.90
N GLY A 609 17.28 -5.01 17.95
CA GLY A 609 17.89 -5.81 19.02
C GLY A 609 19.39 -5.93 18.85
N ALA A 610 20.13 -5.07 19.55
CA ALA A 610 21.58 -5.01 19.48
C ALA A 610 22.25 -6.13 20.32
N SER A 611 23.55 -6.27 20.12
CA SER A 611 24.40 -7.34 20.64
C SER A 611 24.82 -7.15 22.11
N SER A 612 24.95 -8.28 22.83
CA SER A 612 25.83 -8.40 24.00
C SER A 612 26.46 -9.80 24.06
N SER A 613 27.57 -9.93 24.79
CA SER A 613 28.44 -11.11 24.77
C SER A 613 28.17 -12.08 25.92
N GLY A 614 27.82 -13.32 25.57
CA GLY A 614 28.14 -14.57 26.28
C GLY A 614 27.92 -14.69 27.80
N VAL A 615 26.86 -15.41 28.19
CA VAL A 615 26.83 -16.22 29.42
C VAL A 615 26.23 -17.60 29.12
N SER A 616 26.92 -18.67 29.49
CA SER A 616 26.42 -20.05 29.39
C SER A 616 25.69 -20.44 30.68
N GLY A 617 24.35 -20.48 30.65
CA GLY A 617 23.51 -21.02 31.73
C GLY A 617 22.91 -22.37 31.35
N ARG A 618 23.08 -23.41 32.19
CA ARG A 618 22.32 -24.66 32.07
C ARG A 618 20.87 -24.39 32.44
N MET A 619 19.93 -24.73 31.55
CA MET A 619 18.51 -24.61 31.83
C MET A 619 18.05 -25.76 32.73
N GLY A 620 17.59 -25.43 33.95
CA GLY A 620 16.83 -26.35 34.80
C GLY A 620 17.44 -26.66 36.17
N GLU A 621 17.41 -25.70 37.09
CA GLU A 621 16.92 -25.89 38.47
C GLU A 621 16.74 -24.52 39.16
N GLN A 622 15.62 -24.34 39.85
CA GLN A 622 15.23 -23.19 40.70
C GLN A 622 15.00 -21.82 40.00
N GLY A 623 13.74 -21.34 40.04
CA GLY A 623 13.37 -19.92 39.97
C GLY A 623 13.47 -19.23 38.60
N GLY A 624 12.51 -19.45 37.68
CA GLY A 624 12.46 -18.75 36.39
C GLY A 624 11.04 -18.64 35.79
N LEU A 625 10.84 -17.60 34.98
CA LEU A 625 9.57 -17.11 34.42
C LEU A 625 8.64 -18.18 33.80
N ARG A 626 7.32 -17.92 33.84
CA ARG A 626 6.27 -18.82 33.35
C ARG A 626 6.40 -19.09 31.84
N THR A 627 6.37 -20.35 31.44
CA THR A 627 6.39 -20.75 30.02
C THR A 627 4.98 -20.70 29.39
N GLY A 628 4.84 -20.02 28.25
CA GLY A 628 3.58 -19.97 27.49
C GLY A 628 3.58 -18.92 26.37
N TRP A 629 2.62 -18.99 25.44
CA TRP A 629 2.54 -18.08 24.28
C TRP A 629 2.51 -16.59 24.70
N LEU A 630 1.75 -16.25 25.74
CA LEU A 630 1.66 -14.87 26.24
C LEU A 630 2.96 -14.37 26.90
N ALA A 631 3.82 -15.25 27.42
CA ALA A 631 5.07 -14.87 28.06
C ALA A 631 6.13 -14.37 27.05
N ALA A 632 6.07 -14.82 25.81
CA ALA A 632 6.95 -14.32 24.73
C ALA A 632 6.65 -12.86 24.30
N PHE A 633 5.56 -12.28 24.81
CA PHE A 633 5.22 -10.86 24.67
C PHE A 633 5.28 -10.10 26.01
N GLY A 634 5.74 -10.75 27.08
CA GLY A 634 5.93 -10.14 28.40
C GLY A 634 7.31 -9.48 28.50
N THR A 635 7.36 -8.35 29.22
CA THR A 635 8.59 -7.63 29.57
C THR A 635 8.93 -7.80 31.05
N GLU A 636 8.55 -8.95 31.63
CA GLU A 636 8.81 -9.27 33.03
C GLU A 636 10.33 -9.47 33.22
N GLY A 637 10.92 -8.71 34.14
CA GLY A 637 12.34 -8.78 34.47
C GLY A 637 12.69 -10.02 35.30
N TYR A 638 13.98 -10.18 35.59
CA TYR A 638 14.46 -11.18 36.54
C TYR A 638 13.99 -10.85 37.97
N GLU A 639 13.94 -11.85 38.87
CA GLU A 639 13.60 -11.59 40.28
C GLU A 639 14.61 -10.61 40.91
N GLY A 640 14.15 -9.39 41.18
CA GLY A 640 14.94 -8.30 41.78
C GLY A 640 15.11 -7.05 40.91
N GLU A 641 14.77 -7.08 39.61
CA GLU A 641 14.82 -5.91 38.72
C GLU A 641 13.41 -5.40 38.37
N PRO A 642 13.17 -4.07 38.38
CA PRO A 642 11.90 -3.52 37.90
C PRO A 642 11.75 -3.79 36.38
N PRO A 643 10.54 -4.12 35.89
CA PRO A 643 10.33 -4.47 34.49
C PRO A 643 10.70 -3.32 33.53
N LEU A 644 11.22 -3.67 32.36
CA LEU A 644 11.66 -2.73 31.30
C LEU A 644 10.61 -1.67 30.89
N LEU A 645 9.32 -1.93 31.11
CA LEU A 645 8.26 -0.96 30.83
C LEU A 645 8.06 0.05 31.96
N GLU A 646 8.43 -0.27 33.20
CA GLU A 646 8.52 0.71 34.28
C GLU A 646 9.68 1.69 34.02
N GLU A 647 10.83 1.17 33.55
CA GLU A 647 11.96 1.98 33.10
C GLU A 647 11.63 2.84 31.86
N LEU A 648 10.78 2.35 30.94
CA LEU A 648 10.29 3.10 29.79
C LEU A 648 9.09 4.03 30.10
N GLY A 649 8.63 4.12 31.36
CA GLY A 649 7.52 4.99 31.77
C GLY A 649 6.11 4.53 31.33
N VAL A 650 5.93 3.24 31.01
CA VAL A 650 4.67 2.62 30.57
C VAL A 650 4.14 1.68 31.67
N ASN A 651 3.45 2.23 32.66
CA ASN A 651 2.87 1.43 33.75
C ASN A 651 1.54 0.77 33.33
N PHE A 652 1.56 -0.54 33.04
CA PHE A 652 0.37 -1.28 32.62
C PHE A 652 -0.72 -1.35 33.68
N ASP A 653 -0.40 -1.37 34.98
CA ASP A 653 -1.41 -1.36 36.03
C ASP A 653 -2.12 -0.02 36.12
N HIS A 654 -1.42 1.09 35.84
CA HIS A 654 -2.03 2.42 35.75
C HIS A 654 -2.93 2.52 34.52
N ILE A 655 -2.47 2.05 33.35
CA ILE A 655 -3.28 1.96 32.12
C ILE A 655 -4.55 1.13 32.39
N ARG A 656 -4.41 -0.06 33.00
CA ARG A 656 -5.52 -0.97 33.31
C ARG A 656 -6.50 -0.37 34.30
N LYS A 657 -6.04 0.23 35.40
CA LYS A 657 -6.89 0.89 36.40
C LYS A 657 -7.66 2.07 35.77
N LYS A 658 -6.96 2.98 35.06
CA LYS A 658 -7.58 4.13 34.37
C LYS A 658 -8.62 3.68 33.34
N THR A 659 -8.31 2.66 32.54
CA THR A 659 -9.23 2.06 31.56
C THR A 659 -10.47 1.42 32.19
N LEU A 660 -10.32 0.68 33.29
CA LEU A 660 -11.46 0.10 34.01
C LEU A 660 -12.33 1.18 34.67
N THR A 661 -11.74 2.25 35.21
CA THR A 661 -12.49 3.39 35.76
C THR A 661 -13.24 4.16 34.66
N VAL A 662 -12.67 4.33 33.45
CA VAL A 662 -13.40 4.91 32.31
C VAL A 662 -14.57 4.02 31.87
N LEU A 663 -14.36 2.71 31.85
CA LEU A 663 -15.37 1.72 31.45
C LEU A 663 -16.50 1.54 32.46
N ASN A 664 -16.35 1.98 33.71
CA ASN A 664 -17.39 1.89 34.73
C ASN A 664 -17.94 3.28 35.11
N PRO A 665 -19.05 3.74 34.51
CA PRO A 665 -19.63 5.07 34.79
C PRO A 665 -20.26 5.17 36.19
N PHE A 666 -20.39 4.06 36.91
CA PHE A 666 -20.87 4.03 38.29
C PHE A 666 -19.74 3.99 39.33
N ALA A 667 -18.48 3.86 38.90
CA ALA A 667 -17.32 4.00 39.78
C ALA A 667 -17.16 5.47 40.21
N ARG A 668 -16.80 5.69 41.48
CA ARG A 668 -16.37 7.01 41.95
C ARG A 668 -14.95 7.26 41.44
N VAL A 669 -14.70 8.45 40.91
CA VAL A 669 -13.36 8.84 40.43
C VAL A 669 -12.55 9.33 41.63
N ASP A 670 -11.56 8.54 42.04
CA ASP A 670 -10.64 8.92 43.12
C ASP A 670 -9.71 10.06 42.68
N GLN A 671 -9.54 11.05 43.56
CA GLN A 671 -8.86 12.30 43.22
C GLN A 671 -7.36 12.11 42.91
N HIS A 672 -6.74 11.05 43.45
CA HIS A 672 -5.32 10.70 43.27
C HIS A 672 -5.06 9.78 42.06
N LEU A 673 -6.10 9.34 41.33
CA LEU A 673 -5.94 8.40 40.21
C LEU A 673 -5.29 9.05 38.97
N MET A 674 -5.26 10.38 38.88
CA MET A 674 -4.84 11.15 37.69
C MET A 674 -3.65 12.08 37.93
N ASP A 675 -2.95 11.95 39.07
CA ASP A 675 -1.75 12.75 39.32
C ASP A 675 -0.61 12.38 38.35
N ASP A 676 -0.52 11.10 37.98
CA ASP A 676 0.40 10.54 36.98
C ASP A 676 -0.11 10.71 35.53
N SER A 677 0.75 11.23 34.66
CA SER A 677 0.41 11.66 33.30
C SER A 677 0.74 10.61 32.22
N ASP A 678 0.01 9.49 32.19
CA ASP A 678 0.22 8.41 31.22
C ASP A 678 -0.26 8.78 29.80
N LEU A 679 0.61 9.39 28.99
CA LEU A 679 0.28 9.76 27.61
C LEU A 679 0.18 8.55 26.66
N TYR A 680 0.95 7.49 26.93
CA TYR A 680 1.04 6.30 26.06
C TYR A 680 -0.29 5.56 25.89
N GLY A 681 -1.09 5.39 26.96
CA GLY A 681 -2.39 4.74 26.88
C GLY A 681 -3.41 5.53 26.04
N ALA A 682 -3.43 6.86 26.19
CA ALA A 682 -4.25 7.74 25.37
C ALA A 682 -3.89 7.68 23.88
N LEU A 683 -2.59 7.67 23.58
CA LEU A 683 -2.08 7.55 22.20
C LEU A 683 -2.43 6.19 21.59
N LEU A 684 -2.32 5.10 22.35
CA LEU A 684 -2.73 3.75 21.94
C LEU A 684 -4.20 3.71 21.52
N TYR A 685 -5.12 4.28 22.29
CA TYR A 685 -6.55 4.25 21.93
C TYR A 685 -6.88 5.08 20.68
N ILE A 686 -6.18 6.20 20.46
CA ILE A 686 -6.34 7.00 19.23
C ILE A 686 -5.83 6.23 18.00
N ILE A 687 -4.69 5.55 18.10
CA ILE A 687 -4.18 4.68 17.03
C ILE A 687 -5.15 3.53 16.77
N LEU A 688 -5.63 2.84 17.82
CA LEU A 688 -6.54 1.69 17.72
C LEU A 688 -7.87 2.08 17.04
N TYR A 689 -8.42 3.24 17.38
CA TYR A 689 -9.57 3.80 16.68
C TYR A 689 -9.28 4.06 15.19
N GLY A 690 -8.12 4.66 14.90
CA GLY A 690 -7.67 4.92 13.53
C GLY A 690 -7.50 3.65 12.69
N THR A 691 -6.99 2.55 13.28
CA THR A 691 -6.87 1.26 12.58
C THR A 691 -8.24 0.61 12.34
N PHE A 692 -9.20 0.73 13.25
CA PHE A 692 -10.56 0.25 13.03
C PHE A 692 -11.30 1.02 11.93
N LEU A 693 -11.11 2.34 11.82
CA LEU A 693 -11.65 3.12 10.70
C LEU A 693 -10.99 2.78 9.36
N LEU A 694 -9.67 2.54 9.34
CA LEU A 694 -8.94 2.07 8.15
C LEU A 694 -9.51 0.75 7.64
N LEU A 695 -9.74 -0.23 8.53
CA LEU A 695 -10.37 -1.52 8.20
C LEU A 695 -11.82 -1.37 7.70
N SER A 696 -12.51 -0.28 8.08
CA SER A 696 -13.85 0.04 7.58
C SER A 696 -13.85 0.60 6.14
N GLY A 697 -12.72 1.13 5.66
CA GLY A 697 -12.46 1.39 4.24
C GLY A 697 -12.16 2.83 3.81
N LYS A 698 -11.91 3.77 4.73
CA LYS A 698 -11.51 5.15 4.43
C LYS A 698 -10.38 5.64 5.34
N VAL A 699 -9.42 6.38 4.77
CA VAL A 699 -8.23 6.86 5.48
C VAL A 699 -8.37 8.35 5.81
N PHE A 700 -8.99 8.65 6.96
CA PHE A 700 -9.08 10.02 7.50
C PHE A 700 -7.99 10.32 8.55
N TYR A 701 -6.86 9.61 8.52
CA TYR A 701 -5.85 9.64 9.60
C TYR A 701 -5.33 11.06 9.90
N GLY A 702 -5.11 11.89 8.87
CA GLY A 702 -4.74 13.30 9.04
C GLY A 702 -5.81 14.17 9.70
N TYR A 703 -7.09 13.90 9.45
CA TYR A 703 -8.21 14.59 10.12
C TYR A 703 -8.37 14.14 11.56
N ILE A 704 -8.24 12.83 11.83
CA ILE A 704 -8.27 12.27 13.19
C ILE A 704 -7.15 12.89 14.02
N TYR A 705 -5.92 12.93 13.48
CA TYR A 705 -4.77 13.55 14.13
C TYR A 705 -4.96 15.07 14.32
N GLY A 706 -5.38 15.79 13.27
CA GLY A 706 -5.60 17.24 13.34
C GLY A 706 -6.68 17.64 14.36
N VAL A 707 -7.83 16.97 14.35
CA VAL A 707 -8.91 17.20 15.33
C VAL A 707 -8.51 16.77 16.73
N ALA A 708 -7.76 15.68 16.91
CA ALA A 708 -7.28 15.25 18.21
C ALA A 708 -6.28 16.25 18.81
N VAL A 709 -5.26 16.69 18.05
CA VAL A 709 -4.24 17.64 18.54
C VAL A 709 -4.84 19.03 18.75
N PHE A 710 -5.58 19.57 17.78
CA PHE A 710 -6.20 20.90 17.93
C PHE A 710 -7.30 20.90 19.00
N GLY A 711 -8.13 19.85 19.05
CA GLY A 711 -9.21 19.72 20.01
C GLY A 711 -8.73 19.50 21.45
N THR A 712 -7.67 18.71 21.68
CA THR A 712 -7.07 18.57 23.01
C THR A 712 -6.45 19.89 23.49
N PHE A 713 -5.81 20.67 22.61
CA PHE A 713 -5.30 22.00 22.93
C PHE A 713 -6.42 23.01 23.23
N ALA A 714 -7.48 23.04 22.41
CA ALA A 714 -8.63 23.93 22.61
C ALA A 714 -9.38 23.59 23.92
N LEU A 715 -9.60 22.30 24.21
CA LEU A 715 -10.21 21.86 25.46
C LEU A 715 -9.33 22.16 26.67
N HIS A 716 -8.01 21.97 26.57
CA HIS A 716 -7.09 22.35 27.63
C HIS A 716 -7.19 23.85 27.95
N LEU A 717 -7.21 24.70 26.92
CA LEU A 717 -7.35 26.15 27.08
C LEU A 717 -8.68 26.53 27.75
N ILE A 718 -9.80 25.99 27.27
CA ILE A 718 -11.14 26.26 27.84
C ILE A 718 -11.24 25.80 29.30
N LEU A 719 -10.76 24.58 29.60
CA LEU A 719 -10.83 24.01 30.95
C LEU A 719 -9.86 24.70 31.91
N SER A 720 -8.70 25.16 31.43
CA SER A 720 -7.76 25.94 32.25
C SER A 720 -8.33 27.32 32.61
N LEU A 721 -8.97 28.02 31.66
CA LEU A 721 -9.66 29.30 31.91
C LEU A 721 -10.86 29.16 32.87
N MET A 722 -11.48 27.98 32.93
CA MET A 722 -12.62 27.72 33.81
C MET A 722 -12.21 27.20 35.20
N SER A 723 -10.97 26.72 35.35
CA SER A 723 -10.45 26.22 36.62
C SER A 723 -10.02 27.35 37.56
N PRO A 724 -10.28 27.26 38.88
CA PRO A 724 -9.96 28.33 39.81
C PRO A 724 -8.45 28.54 39.98
N SER A 725 -8.05 29.81 40.05
CA SER A 725 -6.70 30.26 40.39
C SER A 725 -6.49 30.19 41.90
N LEU A 726 -5.54 29.37 42.39
CA LEU A 726 -5.21 29.31 43.82
C LEU A 726 -4.27 30.45 44.23
N LEU A 727 -4.82 31.66 44.38
CA LEU A 727 -4.19 32.77 45.10
C LEU A 727 -5.27 33.56 45.85
N ASP A 728 -5.32 33.37 47.17
CA ASP A 728 -5.64 34.42 48.17
C ASP A 728 -5.46 33.88 49.59
N PRO A 729 -4.41 34.31 50.31
CA PRO A 729 -4.42 34.38 51.76
C PRO A 729 -4.19 35.82 52.27
N ILE A 730 -4.74 36.11 53.46
CA ILE A 730 -4.51 37.27 54.35
C ILE A 730 -5.50 38.46 54.25
N SER A 731 -6.41 38.52 55.22
CA SER A 731 -6.85 39.76 55.91
C SER A 731 -7.35 39.44 57.34
N THR A 732 -7.04 40.29 58.34
CA THR A 732 -7.19 40.08 59.81
C THR A 732 -8.64 39.89 60.30
N GLY A 733 -8.99 39.28 61.46
CA GLY A 733 -8.30 38.98 62.75
C GLY A 733 -9.14 39.55 63.94
N PRO A 734 -8.90 39.31 65.26
CA PRO A 734 -7.94 38.46 66.00
C PRO A 734 -8.59 37.53 67.11
N GLU A 735 -7.77 36.90 67.98
CA GLU A 735 -8.10 36.29 69.32
C GLU A 735 -9.00 35.00 69.36
N THR A 736 -8.89 34.00 70.27
CA THR A 736 -8.03 33.69 71.47
C THR A 736 -7.83 32.16 71.68
N SER A 737 -6.67 31.73 72.20
CA SER A 737 -6.35 30.51 73.03
C SER A 737 -7.17 29.19 72.90
N SER A 738 -6.58 27.99 72.71
CA SER A 738 -5.83 27.25 73.76
C SER A 738 -5.37 25.84 73.30
N LEU A 739 -4.19 25.39 73.78
CA LEU A 739 -3.70 24.01 74.13
C LEU A 739 -4.02 22.80 73.19
N VAL A 740 -3.16 21.80 72.90
CA VAL A 740 -2.26 20.96 73.75
C VAL A 740 -1.10 20.35 72.91
N ASP A 741 -0.03 19.91 73.58
CA ASP A 741 1.19 19.23 73.09
C ASP A 741 1.05 18.06 72.07
N SER A 742 2.13 17.84 71.31
CA SER A 742 2.80 16.51 71.27
C SER A 742 4.28 16.60 70.86
N VAL A 743 5.11 15.75 71.49
CA VAL A 743 6.58 15.72 71.42
C VAL A 743 7.08 14.54 70.55
N SER A 744 8.33 14.64 70.07
CA SER A 744 9.25 13.63 69.49
C SER A 744 8.95 12.14 69.79
N ALA A 745 9.31 11.15 68.97
CA ALA A 745 10.34 11.04 67.92
C ALA A 745 9.89 10.00 66.82
N THR A 746 10.68 9.45 65.86
CA THR A 746 12.14 9.32 65.66
C THR A 746 12.49 9.15 64.15
N ALA A 747 13.78 9.03 63.84
CA ALA A 747 14.36 8.70 62.52
C ALA A 747 14.01 7.28 61.99
N GLY A 748 14.15 6.97 60.69
CA GLY A 748 14.54 7.84 59.56
C GLY A 748 15.03 7.03 58.34
N TYR A 749 15.33 7.71 57.22
CA TYR A 749 16.11 7.16 56.10
C TYR A 749 16.79 8.29 55.32
N HIS A 750 18.00 8.04 54.78
CA HIS A 750 18.85 9.04 54.13
C HIS A 750 18.71 9.01 52.59
N PRO A 751 18.84 10.15 51.89
CA PRO A 751 18.87 10.19 50.43
C PRO A 751 20.27 9.87 49.87
N HIS A 752 20.32 9.48 48.59
CA HIS A 752 21.57 9.40 47.82
C HIS A 752 21.43 10.11 46.46
N ASP A 753 22.18 11.20 46.30
CA ASP A 753 22.31 11.96 45.06
C ASP A 753 23.22 11.27 44.02
N LYS A 754 23.04 11.64 42.74
CA LYS A 754 24.18 12.06 41.89
C LYS A 754 23.75 13.14 40.88
N PRO A 755 24.66 14.03 40.44
CA PRO A 755 24.28 15.37 39.98
C PRO A 755 24.23 15.54 38.46
N SER A 756 23.45 16.51 38.00
CA SER A 756 23.58 17.13 36.67
C SER A 756 24.20 18.52 36.80
N GLY A 757 25.16 18.84 35.91
CA GLY A 757 25.92 20.08 35.95
C GLY A 757 25.13 21.29 35.46
N SER A 758 25.36 22.44 36.09
CA SER A 758 24.76 23.72 35.72
C SER A 758 25.50 24.40 34.55
N SER A 759 24.73 24.94 33.61
CA SER A 759 25.10 26.17 32.91
C SER A 759 23.83 26.99 32.65
N GLY A 760 23.78 28.18 33.23
CA GLY A 760 22.60 29.04 33.16
C GLY A 760 22.66 29.99 31.97
N SER A 761 21.49 30.40 31.48
CA SER A 761 21.32 31.68 30.81
C SER A 761 20.01 32.32 31.25
N SER A 762 20.12 33.51 31.84
CA SER A 762 19.00 34.29 32.35
C SER A 762 18.51 35.26 31.29
N VAL A 763 17.26 35.13 30.85
CA VAL A 763 16.54 36.18 30.08
C VAL A 763 15.17 36.40 30.72
N ALA A 764 14.79 37.67 30.84
CA ALA A 764 13.62 38.16 31.58
C ALA A 764 12.28 37.89 30.86
N PRO A 765 11.11 38.01 31.55
CA PRO A 765 9.90 37.28 31.17
C PRO A 765 9.01 37.98 30.12
N GLY A 766 8.66 37.24 29.07
CA GLY A 766 7.67 37.64 28.06
C GLY A 766 6.26 37.12 28.36
N ARG A 767 5.52 37.83 29.23
CA ARG A 767 4.03 37.91 29.31
C ARG A 767 3.22 36.71 28.76
N ALA A 768 3.33 35.54 29.40
CA ALA A 768 2.37 34.44 29.26
C ALA A 768 1.36 34.47 30.42
N GLY A 769 0.08 34.21 30.15
CA GLY A 769 -0.97 34.23 31.18
C GLY A 769 -0.78 33.11 32.20
N HIS A 770 -1.03 33.39 33.49
CA HIS A 770 -1.02 32.39 34.55
C HIS A 770 -2.19 31.40 34.37
N LEU A 771 -1.91 30.26 33.74
CA LEU A 771 -2.81 29.11 33.66
C LEU A 771 -2.76 28.31 34.98
N SER A 772 -3.89 27.71 35.39
CA SER A 772 -4.01 27.06 36.72
C SER A 772 -3.02 25.90 36.89
N SER A 773 -2.33 25.87 38.04
CA SER A 773 -1.32 24.85 38.38
C SER A 773 -1.89 23.44 38.59
N THR A 774 -3.22 23.29 38.63
CA THR A 774 -3.89 21.99 38.87
C THR A 774 -4.02 21.13 37.61
N LEU A 775 -4.16 21.75 36.43
CA LEU A 775 -4.50 21.06 35.18
C LEU A 775 -3.41 21.32 34.13
N THR A 776 -2.46 20.38 34.02
CA THR A 776 -1.37 20.41 33.04
C THR A 776 -1.81 19.83 31.69
N PHE A 777 -1.23 20.31 30.58
CA PHE A 777 -1.52 19.82 29.23
C PHE A 777 -1.46 18.27 29.08
N PRO A 778 -0.40 17.56 29.53
CA PRO A 778 -0.35 16.10 29.42
C PRO A 778 -1.44 15.39 30.24
N ARG A 779 -1.87 15.92 31.40
CA ARG A 779 -3.03 15.38 32.15
C ARG A 779 -4.33 15.55 31.37
N SER A 780 -4.58 16.70 30.75
CA SER A 780 -5.78 16.86 29.90
C SER A 780 -5.75 15.95 28.67
N ALA A 781 -4.59 15.77 28.03
CA ALA A 781 -4.44 14.88 26.89
C ALA A 781 -4.67 13.40 27.27
N SER A 782 -4.17 12.96 28.44
CA SER A 782 -4.41 11.59 28.91
C SER A 782 -5.89 11.35 29.22
N VAL A 783 -6.55 12.22 30.01
CA VAL A 783 -7.99 12.13 30.33
C VAL A 783 -8.83 11.99 29.05
N LEU A 784 -8.58 12.85 28.06
CA LEU A 784 -9.35 12.86 26.80
C LEU A 784 -9.18 11.57 25.99
N GLY A 785 -7.98 11.01 25.94
CA GLY A 785 -7.68 9.78 25.21
C GLY A 785 -8.13 8.49 25.91
N TYR A 786 -8.06 8.41 27.25
CA TYR A 786 -8.63 7.27 27.97
C TYR A 786 -10.16 7.23 27.81
N CYS A 787 -10.83 8.38 27.97
CA CYS A 787 -12.28 8.48 27.79
C CYS A 787 -12.77 8.24 26.34
N PHE A 788 -11.86 8.05 25.38
CA PHE A 788 -12.17 7.71 23.98
C PHE A 788 -12.55 6.24 23.78
N LEU A 789 -12.23 5.36 24.74
CA LEU A 789 -12.37 3.91 24.63
C LEU A 789 -13.77 3.41 24.20
N PRO A 790 -14.91 3.95 24.69
CA PRO A 790 -16.23 3.54 24.20
C PRO A 790 -16.41 3.75 22.69
N LEU A 791 -15.91 4.86 22.13
CA LEU A 791 -15.92 5.09 20.68
C LEU A 791 -15.06 4.07 19.94
N VAL A 792 -13.91 3.67 20.50
CA VAL A 792 -13.04 2.61 19.95
C VAL A 792 -13.78 1.26 19.88
N LEU A 793 -14.54 0.90 20.91
CA LEU A 793 -15.36 -0.32 20.88
C LEU A 793 -16.45 -0.24 19.80
N THR A 794 -17.12 0.91 19.65
CA THR A 794 -18.14 1.07 18.59
C THR A 794 -17.54 1.04 17.17
N SER A 795 -16.35 1.59 16.96
CA SER A 795 -15.69 1.51 15.64
C SER A 795 -15.22 0.09 15.32
N GLY A 796 -14.84 -0.71 16.33
CA GLY A 796 -14.59 -2.15 16.17
C GLY A 796 -15.84 -2.94 15.76
N ILE A 797 -17.00 -2.64 16.36
CA ILE A 797 -18.29 -3.21 15.93
C ILE A 797 -18.64 -2.78 14.49
N GLY A 798 -18.31 -1.53 14.11
CA GLY A 798 -18.45 -0.98 12.76
C GLY A 798 -17.59 -1.63 11.66
N ILE A 799 -16.70 -2.56 12.01
CA ILE A 799 -16.00 -3.42 11.02
C ILE A 799 -16.92 -4.57 10.57
N LEU A 800 -17.69 -5.14 11.51
CA LEU A 800 -18.52 -6.33 11.32
C LEU A 800 -19.96 -6.00 10.90
N LEU A 801 -20.49 -4.86 11.35
CA LEU A 801 -21.86 -4.41 11.11
C LEU A 801 -21.87 -3.00 10.52
N PRO A 802 -22.76 -2.69 9.56
CA PRO A 802 -22.85 -1.35 8.99
C PRO A 802 -23.52 -0.38 10.00
N MET A 803 -22.86 0.75 10.26
CA MET A 803 -23.27 1.77 11.23
C MET A 803 -24.23 2.82 10.65
N ASP A 804 -24.70 2.62 9.41
CA ASP A 804 -25.74 3.43 8.76
C ASP A 804 -27.17 3.07 9.21
N THR A 805 -27.32 1.96 9.92
CA THR A 805 -28.56 1.52 10.55
C THR A 805 -28.95 2.39 11.75
N LEU A 806 -30.23 2.43 12.10
CA LEU A 806 -30.73 3.09 13.31
C LEU A 806 -30.01 2.57 14.59
N PHE A 807 -29.64 1.29 14.60
CA PHE A 807 -28.78 0.70 15.62
C PHE A 807 -27.39 1.35 15.70
N GLY A 808 -26.74 1.63 14.56
CA GLY A 808 -25.46 2.33 14.50
C GLY A 808 -25.53 3.75 15.07
N TYR A 809 -26.58 4.51 14.74
CA TYR A 809 -26.80 5.84 15.32
C TYR A 809 -27.08 5.80 16.83
N LEU A 810 -27.88 4.85 17.31
CA LEU A 810 -28.12 4.67 18.76
C LEU A 810 -26.84 4.23 19.50
N LEU A 811 -26.07 3.31 18.93
CA LEU A 811 -24.84 2.79 19.52
C LEU A 811 -23.76 3.89 19.62
N THR A 812 -23.59 4.69 18.57
CA THR A 812 -22.61 5.80 18.55
C THR A 812 -23.04 6.97 19.44
N THR A 813 -24.32 7.35 19.48
CA THR A 813 -24.81 8.38 20.41
C THR A 813 -24.70 7.93 21.87
N ALA A 814 -24.99 6.66 22.18
CA ALA A 814 -24.75 6.09 23.50
C ALA A 814 -23.25 6.12 23.88
N ALA A 815 -22.35 5.75 22.95
CA ALA A 815 -20.91 5.80 23.19
C ALA A 815 -20.38 7.23 23.38
N VAL A 816 -20.83 8.22 22.59
CA VAL A 816 -20.51 9.63 22.79
C VAL A 816 -21.00 10.13 24.15
N GLY A 817 -22.23 9.77 24.54
CA GLY A 817 -22.76 10.06 25.87
C GLY A 817 -21.90 9.46 26.99
N TRP A 818 -21.44 8.23 26.82
CA TRP A 818 -20.53 7.55 27.77
C TRP A 818 -19.16 8.23 27.87
N CYS A 819 -18.54 8.57 26.72
CA CYS A 819 -17.26 9.29 26.67
C CYS A 819 -17.37 10.65 27.40
N THR A 820 -18.44 11.40 27.09
CA THR A 820 -18.74 12.71 27.68
C THR A 820 -19.00 12.62 29.18
N TYR A 821 -19.79 11.64 29.61
CA TYR A 821 -20.10 11.42 31.02
C TYR A 821 -18.84 11.05 31.80
N SER A 822 -18.03 10.11 31.30
CA SER A 822 -16.76 9.69 31.91
C SER A 822 -15.78 10.86 32.00
N SER A 823 -15.53 11.54 30.88
CA SER A 823 -14.58 12.66 30.78
C SER A 823 -14.97 13.86 31.66
N SER A 824 -16.24 14.26 31.66
CA SER A 824 -16.71 15.36 32.52
C SER A 824 -16.58 15.04 34.01
N GLY A 825 -16.73 13.78 34.41
CA GLY A 825 -16.50 13.34 35.79
C GLY A 825 -15.04 13.48 36.20
N MET A 826 -14.12 13.03 35.34
CA MET A 826 -12.67 13.12 35.59
C MET A 826 -12.18 14.57 35.62
N PHE A 827 -12.61 15.43 34.69
CA PHE A 827 -12.23 16.84 34.70
C PHE A 827 -12.77 17.61 35.92
N CYS A 828 -13.99 17.31 36.40
CA CYS A 828 -14.49 17.92 37.63
C CYS A 828 -13.70 17.50 38.88
N ALA A 829 -13.20 16.25 38.91
CA ALA A 829 -12.37 15.76 40.01
C ALA A 829 -10.97 16.42 40.01
N VAL A 830 -10.30 16.49 38.85
CA VAL A 830 -8.95 17.06 38.70
C VAL A 830 -8.96 18.58 38.92
N ALA A 831 -9.86 19.32 38.28
CA ALA A 831 -9.92 20.78 38.38
C ALA A 831 -10.66 21.30 39.63
N ARG A 832 -11.11 20.39 40.53
CA ARG A 832 -11.88 20.69 41.76
C ARG A 832 -13.19 21.46 41.54
N MET A 833 -13.72 21.47 40.32
CA MET A 833 -14.94 22.20 39.92
C MET A 833 -16.22 21.47 40.36
N ARG A 834 -16.59 21.58 41.64
CA ARG A 834 -17.84 21.00 42.18
C ARG A 834 -19.06 21.76 41.64
N GLY A 835 -20.05 21.03 41.13
CA GLY A 835 -21.34 21.58 40.67
C GLY A 835 -21.41 22.01 39.19
N MET A 836 -20.27 22.21 38.51
CA MET A 836 -20.22 22.75 37.13
C MET A 836 -20.19 21.67 36.02
N ARG A 837 -20.50 20.41 36.33
CA ARG A 837 -20.30 19.26 35.42
C ARG A 837 -21.00 19.39 34.06
N PHE A 838 -22.19 20.00 34.00
CA PHE A 838 -22.90 20.22 32.74
C PHE A 838 -22.22 21.27 31.84
N LEU A 839 -21.61 22.29 32.43
CA LEU A 839 -20.84 23.31 31.71
C LEU A 839 -19.56 22.71 31.11
N VAL A 840 -18.89 21.84 31.88
CA VAL A 840 -17.73 21.02 31.44
C VAL A 840 -18.12 20.03 30.33
N ALA A 841 -19.30 19.41 30.43
CA ALA A 841 -19.74 18.36 29.52
C ALA A 841 -20.02 18.87 28.09
N TYR A 842 -20.49 20.10 27.91
CA TYR A 842 -20.84 20.63 26.58
C TYR A 842 -19.67 20.64 25.57
N PRO A 843 -18.50 21.26 25.83
CA PRO A 843 -17.39 21.25 24.88
C PRO A 843 -16.78 19.84 24.71
N LEU A 844 -16.81 19.01 25.75
CA LEU A 844 -16.39 17.60 25.66
C LEU A 844 -17.31 16.78 24.76
N ALA A 845 -18.63 17.00 24.84
CA ALA A 845 -19.60 16.37 23.97
C ALA A 845 -19.33 16.71 22.51
N LEU A 846 -19.12 17.99 22.20
CA LEU A 846 -18.82 18.45 20.83
C LEU A 846 -17.57 17.75 20.28
N PHE A 847 -16.49 17.68 21.05
CA PHE A 847 -15.27 16.96 20.68
C PHE A 847 -15.53 15.48 20.37
N TYR A 848 -16.23 14.74 21.24
CA TYR A 848 -16.53 13.32 21.00
C TYR A 848 -17.58 13.09 19.90
N VAL A 849 -18.53 14.02 19.69
CA VAL A 849 -19.49 13.98 18.57
C VAL A 849 -18.76 14.00 17.22
N VAL A 850 -17.72 14.83 17.05
CA VAL A 850 -16.96 14.87 15.79
C VAL A 850 -16.36 13.50 15.46
N PHE A 851 -15.80 12.78 16.45
CA PHE A 851 -15.32 11.41 16.23
C PHE A 851 -16.47 10.40 16.03
N GLY A 852 -17.59 10.51 16.76
CA GLY A 852 -18.77 9.67 16.51
C GLY A 852 -19.27 9.79 15.06
N ILE A 853 -19.35 11.02 14.55
CA ILE A 853 -19.69 11.34 13.16
C ILE A 853 -18.68 10.72 12.19
N MET A 854 -17.36 10.87 12.43
CA MET A 854 -16.33 10.26 11.59
C MET A 854 -16.45 8.73 11.53
N GLY A 855 -16.82 8.08 12.64
CA GLY A 855 -17.09 6.64 12.69
C GLY A 855 -18.22 6.22 11.74
N ILE A 856 -19.35 6.93 11.78
CA ILE A 856 -20.52 6.65 10.93
C ILE A 856 -20.19 6.90 9.45
N PHE A 857 -19.58 8.04 9.12
CA PHE A 857 -19.24 8.38 7.72
C PHE A 857 -18.10 7.55 7.13
N SER A 858 -17.23 6.97 7.97
CA SER A 858 -16.25 5.97 7.54
C SER A 858 -16.90 4.61 7.28
N SER A 859 -17.85 4.18 8.14
CA SER A 859 -18.64 2.94 7.93
C SER A 859 -19.52 2.99 6.67
N ARG A 860 -19.90 4.18 6.21
CA ARG A 860 -20.48 4.39 4.87
C ARG A 860 -19.42 4.12 3.81
N GLY A 861 -19.23 2.83 3.47
CA GLY A 861 -18.52 2.42 2.26
C GLY A 861 -19.10 3.17 1.05
N GLY A 862 -18.24 3.49 0.08
CA GLY A 862 -18.57 4.44 -1.01
C GLY A 862 -19.89 4.15 -1.74
N GLY A 863 -20.32 2.89 -1.81
CA GLY A 863 -21.54 2.46 -2.49
C GLY A 863 -22.84 3.16 -2.06
N SER A 864 -23.04 3.57 -0.80
CA SER A 864 -24.31 4.22 -0.41
C SER A 864 -24.40 5.68 -0.86
N LEU A 865 -23.31 6.45 -0.75
CA LEU A 865 -23.26 7.82 -1.24
C LEU A 865 -23.07 7.88 -2.76
N VAL A 866 -22.37 6.92 -3.37
CA VAL A 866 -22.33 6.80 -4.84
C VAL A 866 -23.69 6.38 -5.37
N ALA A 867 -24.36 5.35 -4.84
CA ALA A 867 -25.71 4.99 -5.30
C ALA A 867 -26.75 6.12 -5.09
N LYS A 868 -26.58 6.99 -4.09
CA LYS A 868 -27.42 8.19 -3.88
C LYS A 868 -26.92 9.46 -4.62
N ALA A 869 -25.74 9.43 -5.25
CA ALA A 869 -25.18 10.53 -6.04
C ALA A 869 -24.98 10.20 -7.53
N THR A 870 -25.16 8.92 -7.92
CA THR A 870 -25.39 8.46 -9.30
C THR A 870 -26.88 8.13 -9.54
N GLY A 871 -27.70 8.16 -8.49
CA GLY A 871 -29.11 8.57 -8.53
C GLY A 871 -29.21 10.07 -8.29
N GLY A 872 -28.50 10.81 -9.14
CA GLY A 872 -28.27 12.26 -9.11
C GLY A 872 -27.79 12.66 -10.49
#